data_AF-R6A8N6-F1
#
_entry.id   AF-R6A8N6-F1
#
_cell.length_a   1.000
_cell.length_b   1.000
_cell.length_c   1.000
_cell.angle_alpha   90.00
_cell.angle_beta   90.00
_cell.angle_gamma   90.00
#
_symmetry.space_group_name_H-M   'P 1'
#
loop_
_entity.id
_entity.type
_entity.pdbx_description
1 polymer ?
#
loop_
_entity_poly.entity_id
_entity_poly.type
_entity_poly.pdbx_seq_one_letter_code
_entity_poly.pdbx_strand_id
1 'polypeptide(L)'
;MRKQLLTVFALFLAAMSVWAQGSPWRYNRYNGFKAHKITDKTIVFFGNSITNMHEWWEAFNNPNIVNRGVNGAETPIMLEHFESVLVGQPAKIFLMMGTNDLGTPGMNTPAHVAKSVRTALMRCQKESPNTQVYVQSILPCTGNNIKDTKNVPITNDSLKNICTEFANATYIDLYPLLPGIPTHQYSADGTHLSMTGYRIWCNEIAKYVGSNCVYPADATDNWGGLDGIAGMRNTYFAALPVKADDIIMLGDDNNDWHELLHANNVKQRGGAWGYPSNDLGTMTSMLNNIFKGRSDNKEPKMVCIMQGYKEMQDATDVATVAANYKTFVEKVRSYCPNAVIKLFAVIPSPTQAKNAGRSDVFNAEIEKIAASMDNVDYVPGSYTSLLKDGVLNASYNMNGRLNARGYAKLSQVVAEAIGAENGVTATTDAEVEELIAKIDARSKLVSALQTAGSLSIGNGVGQYTPANVAPVLTGIDEGYALLADPATTNEQLTAKSSAYASLVTSVLPKINMPLASNDTEEHWYQLYTPNRGLLYNTSQGAEKELIGGQNTKYKNTMWKFVQRDDKSFDIVNRADQTYVSPDAKYDTMIKTTATRPDKGWTLSYANVSGVFIISSGNVQLNQTANKKKNNGVCNWSNKNTLGQDRSDTGCQFAIVDAPAPEDINIEDIDPTCIKDYEISLQTGSFVSPTTGKNNGFPEGYVLAKLWESNEANPKIKVTTGANNMMPSEVYKGDYLMWHPVGGNCDYTVSVEGVGPNGQKCIITGYTFTYSSATEGQTITVAGKTFTAKAAEQQAEVTDLCETSTVFKAGGTSVLGKSVILKDFIVKVFVPGSAGDVTAIGNATAPAISAPVYYYDLQGRRVLNPAKGLYITNTGRKVVK
;
A
#
# COMPACT_ATOMS: atom_id res chain seq x y z
N MET A 1 -2.74 39.91 0.20
CA MET A 1 -1.93 38.67 0.07
C MET A 1 -2.14 37.67 1.21
N ARG A 2 -2.11 38.06 2.50
CA ARG A 2 -2.28 37.12 3.65
C ARG A 2 -3.58 36.30 3.65
N LYS A 3 -4.70 36.85 3.16
CA LYS A 3 -5.99 36.15 3.04
C LYS A 3 -6.09 35.20 1.82
N GLN A 4 -5.34 35.47 0.74
CA GLN A 4 -5.34 34.64 -0.47
C GLN A 4 -4.42 33.41 -0.34
N LEU A 5 -3.33 33.52 0.44
CA LEU A 5 -2.45 32.39 0.79
C LEU A 5 -3.13 31.36 1.70
N LEU A 6 -4.00 31.79 2.61
CA LEU A 6 -4.81 30.88 3.45
C LEU A 6 -5.84 30.08 2.64
N THR A 7 -6.41 30.68 1.58
CA THR A 7 -7.34 29.99 0.68
C THR A 7 -6.62 28.98 -0.22
N VAL A 8 -5.42 29.31 -0.71
CA VAL A 8 -4.59 28.37 -1.48
C VAL A 8 -4.07 27.22 -0.60
N PHE A 9 -3.77 27.47 0.68
CA PHE A 9 -3.38 26.44 1.65
C PHE A 9 -4.55 25.50 2.00
N ALA A 10 -5.78 26.02 2.15
CA ALA A 10 -6.98 25.22 2.34
C ALA A 10 -7.33 24.37 1.09
N LEU A 11 -7.12 24.93 -0.11
CA LEU A 11 -7.32 24.23 -1.37
C LEU A 11 -6.23 23.16 -1.63
N PHE A 12 -5.00 23.35 -1.16
CA PHE A 12 -3.93 22.35 -1.24
C PHE A 12 -4.12 21.20 -0.24
N LEU A 13 -4.59 21.47 0.98
CA LEU A 13 -4.99 20.43 1.95
C LEU A 13 -6.19 19.62 1.43
N ALA A 14 -7.15 20.29 0.76
CA ALA A 14 -8.25 19.61 0.09
C ALA A 14 -7.74 18.75 -1.09
N ALA A 15 -6.78 19.23 -1.89
CA ALA A 15 -6.23 18.49 -3.03
C ALA A 15 -5.35 17.29 -2.63
N MET A 16 -4.63 17.34 -1.50
CA MET A 16 -3.88 16.19 -0.98
C MET A 16 -4.79 15.11 -0.38
N SER A 17 -5.97 15.48 0.11
CA SER A 17 -6.95 14.47 0.54
C SER A 17 -7.37 13.60 -0.64
N VAL A 18 -7.59 14.15 -1.84
CA VAL A 18 -8.14 13.44 -3.02
C VAL A 18 -7.30 12.23 -3.48
N TRP A 19 -5.97 12.26 -3.29
CA TRP A 19 -5.07 11.18 -3.72
C TRP A 19 -4.74 10.16 -2.62
N ALA A 20 -5.20 10.42 -1.39
CA ALA A 20 -5.13 9.49 -0.26
C ALA A 20 -6.51 8.89 0.09
N GLN A 21 -7.60 9.31 -0.59
CA GLN A 21 -8.92 8.79 -0.28
C GLN A 21 -9.03 7.35 -0.78
N GLY A 22 -9.06 6.39 0.15
CA GLY A 22 -9.78 5.15 -0.06
C GLY A 22 -11.16 5.40 -0.71
N SER A 23 -11.75 4.38 -1.33
CA SER A 23 -12.98 4.51 -2.11
C SER A 23 -14.03 5.44 -1.43
N PRO A 24 -14.62 6.43 -2.13
CA PRO A 24 -15.47 7.48 -1.54
C PRO A 24 -16.57 7.01 -0.60
N TRP A 25 -17.03 5.76 -0.75
CA TRP A 25 -18.03 5.13 0.12
C TRP A 25 -17.59 4.88 1.57
N ARG A 26 -16.29 4.72 1.85
CA ARG A 26 -15.74 4.40 3.18
C ARG A 26 -15.83 5.65 4.04
N TYR A 27 -15.38 6.77 3.47
CA TYR A 27 -15.47 8.08 4.09
C TYR A 27 -16.91 8.51 4.35
N ASN A 28 -17.86 8.14 3.47
CA ASN A 28 -19.26 8.44 3.71
C ASN A 28 -19.79 7.74 4.97
N ARG A 29 -19.46 6.47 5.21
CA ARG A 29 -19.87 5.77 6.45
C ARG A 29 -19.16 6.33 7.69
N TYR A 30 -17.85 6.61 7.62
CA TYR A 30 -17.13 7.25 8.72
C TYR A 30 -17.64 8.67 9.03
N ASN A 31 -18.02 9.42 8.00
CA ASN A 31 -18.67 10.70 8.18
C ASN A 31 -20.04 10.53 8.82
N GLY A 32 -20.84 9.56 8.35
CA GLY A 32 -22.12 9.18 8.93
C GLY A 32 -22.03 8.94 10.43
N PHE A 33 -21.02 8.21 10.92
CA PHE A 33 -20.77 7.97 12.36
C PHE A 33 -20.71 9.25 13.22
N LYS A 34 -20.43 10.43 12.64
CA LYS A 34 -20.48 11.70 13.37
C LYS A 34 -21.90 12.19 13.69
N ALA A 35 -22.93 11.48 13.24
CA ALA A 35 -24.32 11.66 13.66
C ALA A 35 -24.73 10.68 14.78
N HIS A 36 -23.87 9.73 15.15
CA HIS A 36 -24.23 8.65 16.07
C HIS A 36 -23.43 8.76 17.37
N LYS A 37 -24.11 9.21 18.44
CA LYS A 37 -23.49 9.47 19.74
C LYS A 37 -22.98 8.18 20.40
N ILE A 38 -21.73 8.21 20.86
CA ILE A 38 -21.14 7.18 21.73
C ILE A 38 -21.15 7.69 23.18
N THR A 39 -21.42 6.80 24.12
CA THR A 39 -21.42 7.07 25.57
C THR A 39 -20.58 6.04 26.31
N ASP A 40 -20.34 6.29 27.60
CA ASP A 40 -19.63 5.37 28.50
C ASP A 40 -20.34 4.04 28.75
N LYS A 41 -21.59 3.89 28.30
CA LYS A 41 -22.37 2.63 28.33
C LYS A 41 -22.31 1.86 27.02
N THR A 42 -21.85 2.48 25.95
CA THR A 42 -21.89 1.92 24.60
C THR A 42 -20.92 0.75 24.46
N ILE A 43 -21.35 -0.29 23.74
CA ILE A 43 -20.56 -1.45 23.33
C ILE A 43 -20.32 -1.34 21.82
N VAL A 44 -19.09 -1.06 21.42
CA VAL A 44 -18.77 -0.77 20.03
C VAL A 44 -18.21 -2.01 19.35
N PHE A 45 -18.82 -2.45 18.26
CA PHE A 45 -18.21 -3.40 17.33
C PHE A 45 -17.46 -2.61 16.25
N PHE A 46 -16.13 -2.55 16.35
CA PHE A 46 -15.27 -1.76 15.45
C PHE A 46 -14.48 -2.68 14.52
N GLY A 47 -14.66 -2.50 13.20
CA GLY A 47 -14.05 -3.41 12.24
C GLY A 47 -14.25 -3.06 10.77
N ASN A 48 -14.10 -4.08 9.93
CA ASN A 48 -14.25 -3.96 8.48
C ASN A 48 -15.62 -4.46 7.99
N SER A 49 -15.72 -4.96 6.75
CA SER A 49 -16.95 -5.51 6.16
C SER A 49 -17.58 -6.63 6.99
N ILE A 50 -16.75 -7.50 7.57
CA ILE A 50 -17.20 -8.62 8.40
C ILE A 50 -17.95 -8.10 9.63
N THR A 51 -17.55 -6.95 10.17
CA THR A 51 -18.27 -6.27 11.25
C THR A 51 -19.46 -5.47 10.72
N ASN A 52 -19.29 -4.77 9.59
CA ASN A 52 -20.31 -3.89 9.02
C ASN A 52 -21.62 -4.64 8.70
N MET A 53 -21.53 -5.89 8.24
CA MET A 53 -22.67 -6.62 7.68
C MET A 53 -23.76 -6.99 8.69
N HIS A 54 -23.42 -7.12 9.96
CA HIS A 54 -24.24 -7.81 10.94
C HIS A 54 -25.03 -6.85 11.83
N GLU A 55 -26.27 -7.21 12.15
CA GLU A 55 -27.15 -6.44 13.05
C GLU A 55 -26.83 -6.79 14.51
N TRP A 56 -25.68 -6.30 15.01
CA TRP A 56 -25.13 -6.71 16.30
C TRP A 56 -26.08 -6.46 17.49
N TRP A 57 -26.75 -5.32 17.56
CA TRP A 57 -27.64 -5.00 18.67
C TRP A 57 -28.85 -5.93 18.71
N GLU A 58 -29.40 -6.31 17.55
CA GLU A 58 -30.53 -7.25 17.46
C GLU A 58 -30.08 -8.67 17.76
N ALA A 59 -28.92 -9.08 17.24
CA ALA A 59 -28.35 -10.40 17.47
C ALA A 59 -28.11 -10.71 18.96
N PHE A 60 -28.00 -9.67 19.78
CA PHE A 60 -27.84 -9.75 21.23
C PHE A 60 -29.03 -9.18 22.03
N ASN A 61 -30.06 -8.65 21.35
CA ASN A 61 -31.14 -7.86 21.93
C ASN A 61 -30.64 -6.87 23.01
N ASN A 62 -29.58 -6.13 22.67
CA ASN A 62 -28.89 -5.22 23.58
C ASN A 62 -28.70 -3.85 22.89
N PRO A 63 -29.48 -2.83 23.27
CA PRO A 63 -29.49 -1.53 22.61
C PRO A 63 -28.23 -0.68 22.87
N ASN A 64 -27.36 -1.11 23.79
CA ASN A 64 -26.08 -0.42 23.99
C ASN A 64 -25.06 -0.77 22.89
N ILE A 65 -25.34 -1.79 22.07
CA ILE A 65 -24.42 -2.24 21.02
C ILE A 65 -24.57 -1.37 19.78
N VAL A 66 -23.45 -0.89 19.25
CA VAL A 66 -23.42 -0.09 18.01
C VAL A 66 -22.45 -0.69 17.00
N ASN A 67 -22.77 -0.53 15.71
CA ASN A 67 -21.95 -1.05 14.63
C ASN A 67 -21.05 0.06 14.07
N ARG A 68 -19.73 -0.10 14.21
CA ARG A 68 -18.71 0.79 13.62
C ARG A 68 -17.84 0.03 12.63
N GLY A 69 -18.40 -0.99 11.97
CA GLY A 69 -17.77 -1.69 10.86
C GLY A 69 -17.85 -0.88 9.57
N VAL A 70 -16.80 -0.89 8.75
CA VAL A 70 -16.77 -0.22 7.43
C VAL A 70 -16.26 -1.17 6.34
N ASN A 71 -17.06 -1.34 5.28
CA ASN A 71 -16.71 -2.21 4.16
C ASN A 71 -15.32 -1.89 3.54
N GLY A 72 -14.49 -2.92 3.39
CA GLY A 72 -13.16 -2.81 2.80
C GLY A 72 -12.14 -2.00 3.62
N ALA A 73 -12.46 -1.60 4.85
CA ALA A 73 -11.55 -0.79 5.66
C ALA A 73 -10.27 -1.58 6.00
N GLU A 74 -9.12 -0.98 5.68
CA GLU A 74 -7.80 -1.38 6.18
C GLU A 74 -7.50 -0.70 7.52
N THR A 75 -6.53 -1.21 8.26
CA THR A 75 -6.17 -0.68 9.57
C THR A 75 -5.79 0.82 9.58
N PRO A 76 -5.15 1.42 8.54
CA PRO A 76 -4.83 2.84 8.57
C PRO A 76 -6.06 3.75 8.55
N ILE A 77 -7.04 3.48 7.69
CA ILE A 77 -8.28 4.29 7.62
C ILE A 77 -9.15 4.08 8.86
N MET A 78 -9.10 2.89 9.47
CA MET A 78 -9.74 2.66 10.78
C MET A 78 -9.10 3.55 11.86
N LEU A 79 -7.78 3.62 11.92
CA LEU A 79 -7.07 4.48 12.88
C LEU A 79 -7.32 5.97 12.65
N GLU A 80 -7.38 6.40 11.38
CA GLU A 80 -7.72 7.78 10.98
C GLU A 80 -9.06 8.24 11.58
N HIS A 81 -10.06 7.34 11.60
CA HIS A 81 -11.41 7.66 12.06
C HIS A 81 -11.74 7.15 13.46
N PHE A 82 -10.77 6.64 14.22
CA PHE A 82 -11.04 6.02 15.53
C PHE A 82 -11.62 7.00 16.57
N GLU A 83 -11.49 8.32 16.35
CA GLU A 83 -12.15 9.34 17.16
C GLU A 83 -13.67 9.27 17.11
N SER A 84 -14.29 8.71 16.06
CA SER A 84 -15.74 8.46 16.05
C SER A 84 -16.18 7.43 17.10
N VAL A 85 -15.23 6.77 17.77
CA VAL A 85 -15.43 5.79 18.85
C VAL A 85 -14.92 6.36 20.18
N LEU A 86 -13.64 6.75 20.23
CA LEU A 86 -12.98 7.15 21.48
C LEU A 86 -13.54 8.44 22.09
N VAL A 87 -14.16 9.32 21.30
CA VAL A 87 -14.80 10.56 21.77
C VAL A 87 -15.84 10.34 22.88
N GLY A 88 -16.51 9.19 22.88
CA GLY A 88 -17.56 8.84 23.83
C GLY A 88 -17.10 7.91 24.95
N GLN A 89 -15.82 7.52 24.97
CA GLN A 89 -15.21 6.64 25.97
C GLN A 89 -16.04 5.38 26.30
N PRO A 90 -16.30 4.51 25.32
CA PRO A 90 -17.28 3.42 25.45
C PRO A 90 -16.93 2.41 26.54
N ALA A 91 -17.94 1.72 27.08
CA ALA A 91 -17.74 0.62 28.03
C ALA A 91 -16.84 -0.48 27.45
N LYS A 92 -17.12 -0.87 26.20
CA LYS A 92 -16.46 -2.00 25.52
C LYS A 92 -16.21 -1.70 24.06
N ILE A 93 -15.10 -2.18 23.52
CA ILE A 93 -14.80 -2.22 22.08
C ILE A 93 -14.48 -3.66 21.69
N PHE A 94 -15.26 -4.24 20.79
CA PHE A 94 -14.96 -5.48 20.08
C PHE A 94 -14.22 -5.13 18.78
N LEU A 95 -12.91 -5.35 18.77
CA LEU A 95 -12.01 -4.89 17.71
C LEU A 95 -11.65 -6.04 16.75
N MET A 96 -11.98 -5.91 15.48
CA MET A 96 -11.51 -6.80 14.41
C MET A 96 -10.92 -6.00 13.25
N MET A 97 -9.60 -6.06 13.09
CA MET A 97 -8.88 -5.31 12.04
C MET A 97 -7.73 -6.14 11.45
N GLY A 98 -7.39 -5.92 10.18
CA GLY A 98 -6.26 -6.57 9.51
C GLY A 98 -6.59 -7.45 8.32
N THR A 99 -7.84 -7.92 8.18
CA THR A 99 -8.22 -8.85 7.08
C THR A 99 -7.98 -8.26 5.70
N ASN A 100 -8.26 -6.97 5.52
CA ASN A 100 -8.10 -6.28 4.24
C ASN A 100 -6.65 -5.87 4.00
N ASP A 101 -5.93 -5.46 5.04
CA ASP A 101 -4.50 -5.15 4.98
C ASP A 101 -3.70 -6.32 4.41
N LEU A 102 -3.97 -7.54 4.87
CA LEU A 102 -3.36 -8.77 4.35
C LEU A 102 -3.68 -9.02 2.88
N GLY A 103 -4.71 -8.39 2.31
CA GLY A 103 -5.06 -8.43 0.90
C GLY A 103 -4.73 -7.16 0.10
N THR A 104 -4.04 -6.17 0.70
CA THR A 104 -3.70 -4.90 0.06
C THR A 104 -2.19 -4.82 -0.21
N PRO A 105 -1.75 -4.63 -1.47
CA PRO A 105 -0.33 -4.53 -1.80
C PRO A 105 0.37 -3.42 -1.01
N GLY A 106 1.53 -3.74 -0.43
CA GLY A 106 2.29 -2.79 0.40
C GLY A 106 1.85 -2.73 1.87
N MET A 107 0.71 -3.35 2.23
CA MET A 107 0.23 -3.50 3.61
C MET A 107 0.15 -4.96 4.07
N ASN A 108 0.35 -5.91 3.16
CA ASN A 108 0.06 -7.34 3.28
C ASN A 108 1.01 -8.15 4.17
N THR A 109 1.48 -7.56 5.27
CA THR A 109 2.39 -8.20 6.23
C THR A 109 1.79 -8.26 7.63
N PRO A 110 2.06 -9.34 8.40
CA PRO A 110 1.65 -9.41 9.81
C PRO A 110 2.17 -8.23 10.66
N ALA A 111 3.38 -7.76 10.39
CA ALA A 111 4.00 -6.64 11.11
C ALA A 111 3.25 -5.32 10.93
N HIS A 112 2.70 -5.06 9.73
CA HIS A 112 1.86 -3.89 9.47
C HIS A 112 0.61 -3.90 10.36
N VAL A 113 -0.14 -5.02 10.33
CA VAL A 113 -1.36 -5.17 11.13
C VAL A 113 -1.06 -5.09 12.63
N ALA A 114 -0.01 -5.78 13.09
CA ALA A 114 0.44 -5.76 14.48
C ALA A 114 0.74 -4.33 14.97
N LYS A 115 1.44 -3.52 14.15
CA LYS A 115 1.72 -2.11 14.46
C LYS A 115 0.42 -1.30 14.61
N SER A 116 -0.53 -1.50 13.71
CA SER A 116 -1.80 -0.79 13.76
C SER A 116 -2.66 -1.18 14.96
N VAL A 117 -2.73 -2.47 15.30
CA VAL A 117 -3.46 -2.94 16.49
C VAL A 117 -2.83 -2.42 17.77
N ARG A 118 -1.49 -2.47 17.90
CA ARG A 118 -0.80 -1.87 19.06
C ARG A 118 -1.09 -0.37 19.17
N THR A 119 -1.16 0.34 18.04
CA THR A 119 -1.51 1.77 18.01
C THR A 119 -2.95 2.00 18.49
N ALA A 120 -3.91 1.17 18.06
CA ALA A 120 -5.29 1.23 18.52
C ALA A 120 -5.39 0.99 20.04
N LEU A 121 -4.73 -0.05 20.56
CA LEU A 121 -4.75 -0.37 21.99
C LEU A 121 -4.08 0.69 22.85
N MET A 122 -2.97 1.27 22.39
CA MET A 122 -2.33 2.42 23.05
C MET A 122 -3.29 3.60 23.14
N ARG A 123 -4.00 3.93 22.05
CA ARG A 123 -5.00 5.00 22.06
C ARG A 123 -6.17 4.69 22.98
N CYS A 124 -6.71 3.47 22.99
CA CYS A 124 -7.72 3.08 23.97
C CYS A 124 -7.23 3.31 25.40
N GLN A 125 -6.04 2.82 25.76
CA GLN A 125 -5.48 2.99 27.10
C GLN A 125 -5.28 4.47 27.48
N LYS A 126 -4.81 5.30 26.53
CA LYS A 126 -4.47 6.70 26.79
C LYS A 126 -5.67 7.65 26.74
N GLU A 127 -6.63 7.41 25.85
CA GLU A 127 -7.76 8.32 25.61
C GLU A 127 -9.07 7.85 26.26
N SER A 128 -9.17 6.56 26.57
CA SER A 128 -10.36 5.96 27.17
C SER A 128 -9.97 4.85 28.17
N PRO A 129 -9.30 5.21 29.28
CA PRO A 129 -8.64 4.25 30.17
C PRO A 129 -9.57 3.26 30.86
N ASN A 130 -10.89 3.48 30.83
CA ASN A 130 -11.89 2.56 31.41
C ASN A 130 -12.50 1.61 30.36
N THR A 131 -12.26 1.83 29.07
CA THR A 131 -12.78 0.97 28.01
C THR A 131 -12.14 -0.41 28.05
N GLN A 132 -12.96 -1.45 28.10
CA GLN A 132 -12.52 -2.83 27.88
C GLN A 132 -12.40 -3.10 26.38
N VAL A 133 -11.25 -3.59 25.92
CA VAL A 133 -11.01 -3.89 24.50
C VAL A 133 -10.91 -5.39 24.30
N TYR A 134 -11.78 -5.94 23.47
CA TYR A 134 -11.81 -7.34 23.08
C TYR A 134 -11.28 -7.46 21.65
N VAL A 135 -10.01 -7.81 21.51
CA VAL A 135 -9.36 -8.00 20.20
C VAL A 135 -9.71 -9.38 19.68
N GLN A 136 -10.39 -9.42 18.55
CA GLN A 136 -10.87 -10.65 17.93
C GLN A 136 -9.88 -11.10 16.85
N SER A 137 -9.56 -12.40 16.83
CA SER A 137 -8.71 -12.99 15.79
C SER A 137 -9.22 -12.64 14.39
N ILE A 138 -8.31 -12.37 13.44
CA ILE A 138 -8.64 -12.38 12.02
C ILE A 138 -9.18 -13.78 11.68
N LEU A 139 -10.31 -13.85 11.00
CA LEU A 139 -10.98 -15.11 10.65
C LEU A 139 -10.24 -15.88 9.55
N PRO A 140 -10.43 -17.21 9.45
CA PRO A 140 -10.01 -17.97 8.28
C PRO A 140 -10.64 -17.38 7.01
N CYS A 141 -9.89 -17.39 5.91
CA CYS A 141 -10.39 -16.93 4.63
C CYS A 141 -9.67 -17.65 3.48
N THR A 142 -10.25 -17.58 2.29
CA THR A 142 -9.61 -18.04 1.06
C THR A 142 -8.50 -17.07 0.65
N GLY A 143 -7.37 -17.63 0.19
CA GLY A 143 -6.25 -16.85 -0.34
C GLY A 143 -6.57 -16.22 -1.69
N ASN A 144 -5.75 -15.25 -2.11
CA ASN A 144 -5.78 -14.70 -3.45
C ASN A 144 -4.36 -14.33 -3.90
N ASN A 145 -4.19 -13.73 -5.09
CA ASN A 145 -2.86 -13.37 -5.63
C ASN A 145 -2.04 -12.40 -4.75
N ILE A 146 -2.66 -11.76 -3.76
CA ILE A 146 -2.04 -10.78 -2.86
C ILE A 146 -2.00 -11.30 -1.41
N LYS A 147 -3.11 -11.91 -0.96
CA LYS A 147 -3.34 -12.42 0.39
C LYS A 147 -2.85 -13.86 0.50
N ASP A 148 -1.74 -14.02 1.20
CA ASP A 148 -1.25 -15.32 1.63
C ASP A 148 -1.93 -15.72 2.95
N THR A 149 -2.71 -16.81 2.93
CA THR A 149 -3.46 -17.28 4.10
C THR A 149 -2.56 -17.70 5.26
N LYS A 150 -1.28 -18.01 5.02
CA LYS A 150 -0.31 -18.30 6.09
C LYS A 150 -0.04 -17.10 6.99
N ASN A 151 -0.28 -15.88 6.49
CA ASN A 151 -0.08 -14.65 7.26
C ASN A 151 -1.18 -14.44 8.31
N VAL A 152 -2.36 -15.05 8.14
CA VAL A 152 -3.47 -14.92 9.10
C VAL A 152 -3.10 -15.48 10.49
N PRO A 153 -2.68 -16.75 10.65
CA PRO A 153 -2.28 -17.28 11.96
C PRO A 153 -1.06 -16.55 12.55
N ILE A 154 -0.09 -16.14 11.73
CA ILE A 154 1.08 -15.35 12.19
C ILE A 154 0.63 -14.00 12.77
N THR A 155 -0.33 -13.35 12.11
CA THR A 155 -0.90 -12.09 12.58
C THR A 155 -1.67 -12.31 13.88
N ASN A 156 -2.52 -13.35 13.95
CA ASN A 156 -3.29 -13.71 15.14
C ASN A 156 -2.39 -13.96 16.37
N ASP A 157 -1.29 -14.70 16.21
CA ASP A 157 -0.28 -14.89 17.25
C ASP A 157 0.28 -13.55 17.75
N SER A 158 0.56 -12.63 16.82
CA SER A 158 1.05 -11.29 17.15
C SER A 158 0.00 -10.49 17.93
N LEU A 159 -1.27 -10.51 17.50
CA LEU A 159 -2.35 -9.82 18.19
C LEU A 159 -2.58 -10.34 19.61
N LYS A 160 -2.52 -11.66 19.78
CA LYS A 160 -2.63 -12.30 21.09
C LYS A 160 -1.52 -11.84 22.05
N ASN A 161 -0.28 -11.80 21.57
CA ASN A 161 0.85 -11.33 22.37
C ASN A 161 0.72 -9.84 22.70
N ILE A 162 0.33 -9.00 21.74
CA ILE A 162 0.14 -7.56 21.95
C ILE A 162 -0.92 -7.29 23.02
N CYS A 163 -2.00 -8.07 23.08
CA CYS A 163 -3.03 -7.88 24.12
C CYS A 163 -2.45 -8.01 25.54
N THR A 164 -1.40 -8.81 25.74
CA THR A 164 -0.74 -8.94 27.07
C THR A 164 0.00 -7.68 27.52
N GLU A 165 0.26 -6.74 26.59
CA GLU A 165 0.89 -5.45 26.88
C GLU A 165 -0.08 -4.43 27.48
N PHE A 166 -1.40 -4.66 27.40
CA PHE A 166 -2.43 -3.68 27.77
C PHE A 166 -3.44 -4.26 28.78
N ALA A 167 -3.55 -3.63 29.96
CA ALA A 167 -4.36 -4.15 31.08
C ALA A 167 -5.84 -4.40 30.75
N ASN A 168 -6.44 -3.58 29.87
CA ASN A 168 -7.85 -3.71 29.50
C ASN A 168 -8.06 -4.44 28.17
N ALA A 169 -7.02 -5.06 27.60
CA ALA A 169 -7.12 -5.80 26.35
C ALA A 169 -7.28 -7.30 26.61
N THR A 170 -8.28 -7.92 25.99
CA THR A 170 -8.50 -9.37 25.99
C THR A 170 -8.50 -9.88 24.56
N TYR A 171 -7.70 -10.91 24.28
CA TYR A 171 -7.74 -11.58 22.99
C TYR A 171 -8.82 -12.66 22.96
N ILE A 172 -9.65 -12.67 21.92
CA ILE A 172 -10.67 -13.68 21.65
C ILE A 172 -10.30 -14.43 20.38
N ASP A 173 -10.09 -15.74 20.50
CA ASP A 173 -9.69 -16.60 19.41
C ASP A 173 -10.90 -17.23 18.70
N LEU A 174 -11.39 -16.58 17.65
CA LEU A 174 -12.49 -17.05 16.81
C LEU A 174 -12.00 -17.91 15.63
N TYR A 175 -10.70 -17.83 15.31
CA TYR A 175 -10.12 -18.47 14.14
C TYR A 175 -10.38 -19.98 14.08
N PRO A 176 -10.11 -20.78 15.13
CA PRO A 176 -10.33 -22.23 15.08
C PRO A 176 -11.82 -22.61 15.09
N LEU A 177 -12.72 -21.70 15.47
CA LEU A 177 -14.16 -21.95 15.53
C LEU A 177 -14.82 -21.82 14.15
N LEU A 178 -14.12 -21.21 13.19
CA LEU A 178 -14.69 -20.87 11.89
C LEU A 178 -13.95 -21.54 10.69
N PRO A 179 -13.61 -22.85 10.73
CA PRO A 179 -12.84 -23.51 9.66
C PRO A 179 -13.61 -23.67 8.33
N GLY A 180 -14.93 -23.57 8.36
CA GLY A 180 -15.82 -23.68 7.20
C GLY A 180 -15.94 -22.40 6.37
N ILE A 181 -15.27 -21.29 6.73
CA ILE A 181 -15.26 -20.08 5.87
C ILE A 181 -14.59 -20.39 4.52
N PRO A 182 -13.34 -20.88 4.45
CA PRO A 182 -12.65 -21.08 3.17
C PRO A 182 -13.27 -22.20 2.32
N THR A 183 -14.04 -23.10 2.93
CA THR A 183 -14.76 -24.19 2.25
C THR A 183 -16.21 -23.83 1.94
N HIS A 184 -16.61 -22.56 2.11
CA HIS A 184 -17.94 -22.05 1.81
C HIS A 184 -19.10 -22.73 2.56
N GLN A 185 -18.84 -23.31 3.75
CA GLN A 185 -19.86 -23.99 4.54
C GLN A 185 -20.87 -23.01 5.16
N TYR A 186 -20.40 -21.84 5.59
CA TYR A 186 -21.22 -20.74 6.11
C TYR A 186 -20.67 -19.39 5.61
N SER A 187 -20.26 -19.39 4.35
CA SER A 187 -19.73 -18.25 3.61
C SER A 187 -20.06 -18.43 2.14
N ALA A 188 -20.54 -17.38 1.46
CA ALA A 188 -20.73 -17.45 0.00
C ALA A 188 -19.43 -17.25 -0.77
N ASP A 189 -18.46 -16.53 -0.20
CA ASP A 189 -17.29 -16.00 -0.91
C ASP A 189 -15.94 -16.37 -0.28
N GLY A 190 -15.94 -17.19 0.76
CA GLY A 190 -14.72 -17.59 1.46
C GLY A 190 -14.14 -16.50 2.36
N THR A 191 -14.91 -15.47 2.71
CA THR A 191 -14.49 -14.37 3.60
C THR A 191 -15.59 -13.92 4.56
N HIS A 192 -16.80 -13.68 4.06
CA HIS A 192 -17.91 -13.16 4.85
C HIS A 192 -18.83 -14.26 5.34
N LEU A 193 -19.63 -13.98 6.36
CA LEU A 193 -20.38 -15.01 7.08
C LEU A 193 -21.87 -14.99 6.71
N SER A 194 -22.45 -16.17 6.60
CA SER A 194 -23.89 -16.37 6.76
C SER A 194 -24.28 -16.33 8.24
N MET A 195 -25.58 -16.46 8.52
CA MET A 195 -26.14 -16.56 9.87
C MET A 195 -25.45 -17.64 10.70
N THR A 196 -25.21 -18.82 10.12
CA THR A 196 -24.54 -19.92 10.84
C THR A 196 -23.16 -19.52 11.35
N GLY A 197 -22.36 -18.83 10.53
CA GLY A 197 -21.05 -18.31 10.94
C GLY A 197 -21.16 -17.24 12.03
N TYR A 198 -22.09 -16.30 11.89
CA TYR A 198 -22.33 -15.28 12.92
C TYR A 198 -22.88 -15.85 14.22
N ARG A 199 -23.69 -16.92 14.20
CA ARG A 199 -24.18 -17.59 15.41
C ARG A 199 -23.03 -18.21 16.21
N ILE A 200 -22.09 -18.88 15.55
CA ILE A 200 -20.88 -19.41 16.20
C ILE A 200 -20.11 -18.29 16.90
N TRP A 201 -19.87 -17.20 16.18
CA TRP A 201 -19.20 -16.03 16.73
C TRP A 201 -19.97 -15.42 17.91
N CYS A 202 -21.26 -15.11 17.74
CA CYS A 202 -22.07 -14.47 18.76
C CYS A 202 -22.12 -15.29 20.06
N ASN A 203 -22.22 -16.62 19.94
CA ASN A 203 -22.21 -17.52 21.09
C ASN A 203 -20.88 -17.49 21.84
N GLU A 204 -19.74 -17.46 21.15
CA GLU A 204 -18.43 -17.38 21.81
C GLU A 204 -18.25 -16.05 22.56
N ILE A 205 -18.73 -14.94 21.98
CA ILE A 205 -18.52 -13.62 22.57
C ILE A 205 -19.58 -13.19 23.57
N ALA A 206 -20.70 -13.92 23.70
CA ALA A 206 -21.84 -13.56 24.55
C ALA A 206 -21.44 -13.21 25.99
N LYS A 207 -20.53 -13.99 26.59
CA LYS A 207 -20.00 -13.76 27.94
C LYS A 207 -19.28 -12.41 28.10
N TYR A 208 -18.61 -11.94 27.05
CA TYR A 208 -17.91 -10.66 27.04
C TYR A 208 -18.86 -9.50 26.75
N VAL A 209 -19.86 -9.73 25.90
CA VAL A 209 -20.91 -8.73 25.59
C VAL A 209 -21.74 -8.47 26.85
N GLY A 210 -22.14 -9.53 27.56
CA GLY A 210 -23.05 -9.48 28.70
C GLY A 210 -24.51 -9.77 28.33
N SER A 211 -24.76 -10.32 27.14
CA SER A 211 -26.08 -10.74 26.66
C SER A 211 -25.94 -11.93 25.71
N ASN A 212 -26.97 -12.77 25.64
CA ASN A 212 -26.96 -14.00 24.85
C ASN A 212 -27.30 -13.73 23.38
N CYS A 213 -26.82 -14.59 22.48
CA CYS A 213 -27.24 -14.57 21.08
C CYS A 213 -28.72 -14.95 20.95
N VAL A 214 -29.48 -14.23 20.12
CA VAL A 214 -30.91 -14.49 19.88
C VAL A 214 -31.18 -15.50 18.76
N TYR A 215 -30.14 -15.91 18.02
CA TYR A 215 -30.30 -16.87 16.95
C TYR A 215 -30.70 -18.23 17.49
N PRO A 216 -31.77 -18.86 16.97
CA PRO A 216 -32.18 -20.18 17.40
C PRO A 216 -31.07 -21.20 17.16
N ALA A 217 -30.91 -22.16 18.06
CA ALA A 217 -29.87 -23.19 17.95
C ALA A 217 -30.06 -24.09 16.70
N ASP A 218 -31.31 -24.27 16.29
CA ASP A 218 -31.77 -25.09 15.18
C ASP A 218 -31.95 -24.31 13.86
N ALA A 219 -31.73 -22.98 13.86
CA ALA A 219 -31.82 -22.21 12.62
C ALA A 219 -30.79 -22.68 11.59
N THR A 220 -31.21 -22.71 10.32
CA THR A 220 -30.36 -23.03 9.17
C THR A 220 -30.27 -21.84 8.23
N ASP A 221 -29.20 -21.77 7.44
CA ASP A 221 -29.03 -20.70 6.46
C ASP A 221 -30.11 -20.78 5.37
N ASN A 222 -31.09 -19.86 5.43
CA ASN A 222 -32.08 -19.67 4.37
C ASN A 222 -31.69 -18.49 3.49
N TRP A 223 -31.19 -18.80 2.29
CA TRP A 223 -30.71 -17.82 1.33
C TRP A 223 -31.84 -17.10 0.59
N GLY A 224 -33.07 -17.66 0.59
CA GLY A 224 -34.23 -17.09 -0.12
C GLY A 224 -34.02 -16.94 -1.63
N GLY A 225 -33.24 -17.84 -2.25
CA GLY A 225 -32.91 -17.81 -3.67
C GLY A 225 -31.89 -16.74 -4.08
N LEU A 226 -31.28 -16.04 -3.12
CA LEU A 226 -30.25 -15.04 -3.34
C LEU A 226 -28.85 -15.65 -3.15
N ASP A 227 -27.87 -15.09 -3.85
CA ASP A 227 -26.47 -15.47 -3.75
C ASP A 227 -25.62 -14.34 -3.13
N GLY A 228 -24.32 -14.63 -2.98
CA GLY A 228 -23.32 -13.67 -2.53
C GLY A 228 -23.74 -12.90 -1.28
N ILE A 229 -23.62 -11.59 -1.37
CA ILE A 229 -23.85 -10.61 -0.31
C ILE A 229 -25.29 -10.64 0.20
N ALA A 230 -26.23 -10.48 -0.73
CA ALA A 230 -27.65 -10.36 -0.41
C ALA A 230 -28.15 -11.67 0.18
N GLY A 231 -27.70 -12.80 -0.36
CA GLY A 231 -27.95 -14.13 0.17
C GLY A 231 -27.46 -14.29 1.61
N MET A 232 -26.19 -14.00 1.90
CA MET A 232 -25.67 -14.07 3.27
C MET A 232 -26.48 -13.19 4.22
N ARG A 233 -26.85 -11.97 3.80
CA ARG A 233 -27.69 -11.07 4.61
C ARG A 233 -29.08 -11.62 4.90
N ASN A 234 -29.68 -12.22 3.88
CA ASN A 234 -30.98 -12.84 3.98
C ASN A 234 -31.00 -14.02 4.96
N THR A 235 -29.90 -14.75 5.11
CA THR A 235 -29.81 -15.88 6.07
C THR A 235 -30.00 -15.43 7.52
N TYR A 236 -29.44 -14.29 7.93
CA TYR A 236 -29.60 -13.83 9.31
C TYR A 236 -30.87 -13.03 9.54
N PHE A 237 -31.40 -12.34 8.52
CA PHE A 237 -32.77 -11.81 8.61
C PHE A 237 -33.81 -12.91 8.83
N ALA A 238 -33.57 -14.11 8.28
CA ALA A 238 -34.41 -15.28 8.57
C ALA A 238 -34.37 -15.72 10.05
N ALA A 239 -33.30 -15.38 10.78
CA ALA A 239 -33.08 -15.81 12.17
C ALA A 239 -33.31 -14.71 13.21
N LEU A 240 -33.45 -13.44 12.78
CA LEU A 240 -33.76 -12.31 13.67
C LEU A 240 -35.27 -12.21 13.94
N PRO A 241 -35.69 -12.01 15.21
CA PRO A 241 -37.10 -11.91 15.56
C PRO A 241 -37.74 -10.59 15.10
N VAL A 242 -39.02 -10.66 14.74
CA VAL A 242 -39.93 -9.50 14.59
C VAL A 242 -41.05 -9.61 15.62
N LYS A 243 -41.23 -8.54 16.40
CA LYS A 243 -42.21 -8.36 17.48
C LYS A 243 -43.31 -7.40 17.01
N ALA A 244 -44.43 -7.42 17.73
CA ALA A 244 -45.62 -6.65 17.35
C ALA A 244 -45.45 -5.14 17.49
N ASP A 245 -44.54 -4.69 18.34
CA ASP A 245 -44.20 -3.28 18.59
C ASP A 245 -43.05 -2.75 17.73
N ASP A 246 -42.45 -3.60 16.89
CA ASP A 246 -41.34 -3.21 16.03
C ASP A 246 -41.80 -2.30 14.89
N ILE A 247 -40.88 -1.43 14.48
CA ILE A 247 -40.92 -0.64 13.26
C ILE A 247 -39.83 -1.18 12.34
N ILE A 248 -40.24 -1.73 11.18
CA ILE A 248 -39.31 -2.32 10.21
C ILE A 248 -38.93 -1.29 9.16
N MET A 249 -37.64 -0.97 9.07
CA MET A 249 -37.08 -0.10 8.03
C MET A 249 -36.61 -0.96 6.85
N LEU A 250 -37.26 -0.82 5.69
CA LEU A 250 -36.89 -1.45 4.42
C LEU A 250 -36.20 -0.44 3.50
N GLY A 251 -35.14 -0.88 2.81
CA GLY A 251 -34.29 -0.02 2.00
C GLY A 251 -33.14 0.59 2.81
N ASP A 252 -32.10 1.06 2.12
CA ASP A 252 -30.84 1.41 2.78
C ASP A 252 -30.11 2.58 2.11
N ASP A 253 -29.51 3.40 2.97
CA ASP A 253 -28.48 4.39 2.71
C ASP A 253 -27.26 4.21 3.66
N ASN A 254 -27.20 3.08 4.37
CA ASN A 254 -26.26 2.68 5.43
C ASN A 254 -26.54 3.24 6.83
N ASN A 255 -27.80 3.56 7.13
CA ASN A 255 -28.15 4.18 8.39
C ASN A 255 -28.41 3.17 9.50
N ASP A 256 -27.67 3.33 10.59
CA ASP A 256 -27.92 2.61 11.84
C ASP A 256 -29.15 3.26 12.54
N TRP A 257 -30.36 3.05 11.98
CA TRP A 257 -31.59 3.80 12.32
C TRP A 257 -32.01 3.77 13.79
N HIS A 258 -31.78 2.66 14.49
CA HIS A 258 -32.05 2.56 15.92
C HIS A 258 -31.24 3.61 16.71
N GLU A 259 -30.02 3.91 16.26
CA GLU A 259 -29.18 4.97 16.83
C GLU A 259 -29.72 6.35 16.44
N LEU A 260 -30.02 6.59 15.15
CA LEU A 260 -30.48 7.91 14.68
C LEU A 260 -31.84 8.33 15.25
N LEU A 261 -32.68 7.35 15.60
CA LEU A 261 -34.02 7.54 16.14
C LEU A 261 -34.08 7.28 17.66
N HIS A 262 -32.95 7.00 18.31
CA HIS A 262 -32.85 6.70 19.74
C HIS A 262 -33.90 5.67 20.22
N ALA A 263 -34.13 4.62 19.43
CA ALA A 263 -35.27 3.73 19.57
C ALA A 263 -34.89 2.25 19.45
N ASN A 264 -35.28 1.45 20.46
CA ASN A 264 -34.93 0.03 20.56
C ASN A 264 -35.89 -0.90 19.81
N ASN A 265 -36.97 -0.36 19.24
CA ASN A 265 -37.97 -1.07 18.45
C ASN A 265 -37.85 -0.77 16.95
N VAL A 266 -36.89 0.06 16.52
CA VAL A 266 -36.64 0.31 15.09
C VAL A 266 -35.59 -0.67 14.58
N LYS A 267 -35.98 -1.53 13.63
CA LYS A 267 -35.14 -2.61 13.11
C LYS A 267 -34.81 -2.39 11.64
N GLN A 268 -33.51 -2.41 11.34
CA GLN A 268 -33.03 -2.19 9.98
C GLN A 268 -33.10 -3.50 9.17
N ARG A 269 -33.73 -3.43 7.99
CA ARG A 269 -33.90 -4.56 7.06
C ARG A 269 -33.60 -4.15 5.61
N GLY A 270 -32.72 -3.16 5.42
CA GLY A 270 -32.15 -2.77 4.12
C GLY A 270 -30.88 -3.56 3.72
N GLY A 271 -30.35 -3.34 2.51
CA GLY A 271 -29.03 -3.83 2.05
C GLY A 271 -28.43 -2.92 0.97
N ALA A 272 -27.18 -3.03 0.46
CA ALA A 272 -26.10 -4.03 0.52
C ALA A 272 -24.89 -3.57 1.37
N TRP A 273 -23.68 -4.13 1.16
CA TRP A 273 -22.40 -3.84 1.85
C TRP A 273 -21.88 -2.42 1.63
N GLY A 274 -22.56 -1.41 2.15
CA GLY A 274 -22.37 -0.10 1.57
C GLY A 274 -23.06 -0.04 0.21
N TYR A 275 -22.67 0.97 -0.53
CA TYR A 275 -23.35 1.38 -1.76
C TYR A 275 -22.95 0.53 -2.98
N PRO A 276 -23.86 0.31 -3.96
CA PRO A 276 -25.25 0.74 -3.96
C PRO A 276 -26.13 -0.16 -3.09
N SER A 277 -27.29 0.38 -2.69
CA SER A 277 -28.30 -0.39 -1.97
C SER A 277 -28.81 -1.58 -2.80
N ASN A 278 -29.49 -2.53 -2.16
CA ASN A 278 -30.20 -3.59 -2.84
C ASN A 278 -31.26 -2.96 -3.76
N ASP A 279 -31.44 -3.50 -4.96
CA ASP A 279 -32.56 -3.12 -5.82
C ASP A 279 -33.88 -3.72 -5.30
N LEU A 280 -34.98 -3.24 -5.87
CA LEU A 280 -36.35 -3.67 -5.58
C LEU A 280 -36.53 -5.17 -5.74
N GLY A 281 -35.93 -5.79 -6.76
CA GLY A 281 -36.05 -7.24 -7.00
C GLY A 281 -35.37 -8.06 -5.90
N THR A 282 -34.17 -7.64 -5.52
CA THR A 282 -33.42 -8.22 -4.40
C THR A 282 -34.20 -8.07 -3.10
N MET A 283 -34.67 -6.86 -2.77
CA MET A 283 -35.46 -6.60 -1.57
C MET A 283 -36.78 -7.40 -1.54
N THR A 284 -37.45 -7.54 -2.69
CA THR A 284 -38.67 -8.37 -2.85
C THR A 284 -38.43 -9.83 -2.49
N SER A 285 -37.24 -10.35 -2.77
CA SER A 285 -36.84 -11.74 -2.47
C SER A 285 -36.53 -11.95 -0.98
N MET A 286 -36.11 -10.89 -0.27
CA MET A 286 -35.79 -10.94 1.16
C MET A 286 -37.04 -10.89 2.06
N LEU A 287 -38.17 -10.34 1.59
CA LEU A 287 -39.37 -10.10 2.41
C LEU A 287 -39.88 -11.34 3.15
N ASN A 288 -39.82 -12.52 2.52
CA ASN A 288 -40.27 -13.76 3.17
C ASN A 288 -39.44 -14.06 4.43
N ASN A 289 -38.12 -13.95 4.34
CA ASN A 289 -37.26 -14.22 5.48
C ASN A 289 -37.37 -13.12 6.54
N ILE A 290 -37.50 -11.86 6.13
CA ILE A 290 -37.69 -10.73 7.04
C ILE A 290 -38.94 -10.91 7.90
N PHE A 291 -40.09 -11.24 7.30
CA PHE A 291 -41.37 -11.28 8.03
C PHE A 291 -41.76 -12.67 8.53
N LYS A 292 -41.38 -13.73 7.82
CA LYS A 292 -41.81 -15.12 8.09
C LYS A 292 -40.63 -16.09 8.30
N GLY A 293 -39.40 -15.60 8.42
CA GLY A 293 -38.22 -16.44 8.62
C GLY A 293 -38.26 -17.26 9.90
N ARG A 294 -38.89 -16.72 10.95
CA ARG A 294 -39.13 -17.44 12.21
C ARG A 294 -40.61 -17.71 12.42
N SER A 295 -40.92 -18.84 13.05
CA SER A 295 -42.28 -19.24 13.42
C SER A 295 -42.92 -18.34 14.48
N ASP A 296 -42.10 -17.67 15.30
CA ASP A 296 -42.55 -16.76 16.36
C ASP A 296 -42.62 -15.29 15.94
N ASN A 297 -42.28 -14.97 14.69
CA ASN A 297 -42.41 -13.61 14.16
C ASN A 297 -43.87 -13.14 14.23
N LYS A 298 -44.05 -11.91 14.68
CA LYS A 298 -45.31 -11.19 14.68
C LYS A 298 -45.37 -10.20 13.53
N GLU A 299 -46.58 -9.82 13.17
CA GLU A 299 -46.78 -8.66 12.30
C GLU A 299 -46.26 -7.40 13.03
N PRO A 300 -45.37 -6.59 12.41
CA PRO A 300 -44.84 -5.38 13.05
C PRO A 300 -45.91 -4.29 13.13
N LYS A 301 -45.68 -3.29 13.99
CA LYS A 301 -46.56 -2.14 14.12
C LYS A 301 -46.55 -1.27 12.86
N MET A 302 -45.37 -1.09 12.28
CA MET A 302 -45.15 -0.21 11.15
C MET A 302 -44.05 -0.76 10.23
N VAL A 303 -44.19 -0.50 8.93
CA VAL A 303 -43.15 -0.74 7.92
C VAL A 303 -42.83 0.56 7.20
N CYS A 304 -41.60 1.02 7.31
CA CYS A 304 -41.09 2.22 6.66
C CYS A 304 -40.26 1.81 5.44
N ILE A 305 -40.60 2.32 4.26
CA ILE A 305 -39.98 1.94 3.00
C ILE A 305 -39.23 3.13 2.41
N MET A 306 -37.91 3.03 2.38
CA MET A 306 -36.98 4.00 1.78
C MET A 306 -36.18 3.32 0.66
N GLN A 307 -36.88 2.95 -0.41
CA GLN A 307 -36.36 2.14 -1.52
C GLN A 307 -36.56 2.87 -2.86
N GLY A 308 -35.82 2.49 -3.90
CA GLY A 308 -35.95 3.08 -5.25
C GLY A 308 -34.81 4.03 -5.64
N TYR A 309 -33.95 4.41 -4.68
CA TYR A 309 -32.82 5.30 -4.95
C TYR A 309 -31.86 4.71 -6.00
N LYS A 310 -31.52 3.42 -5.89
CA LYS A 310 -30.63 2.74 -6.85
C LYS A 310 -31.19 2.84 -8.27
N GLU A 311 -32.46 2.53 -8.43
CA GLU A 311 -33.17 2.55 -9.71
C GLU A 311 -33.23 3.96 -10.31
N MET A 312 -33.30 5.01 -9.47
CA MET A 312 -33.24 6.39 -9.94
C MET A 312 -31.85 6.77 -10.47
N GLN A 313 -30.81 6.07 -10.03
CA GLN A 313 -29.44 6.24 -10.55
C GLN A 313 -29.16 5.44 -11.82
N ASP A 314 -29.99 4.44 -12.12
CA ASP A 314 -29.90 3.58 -13.29
C ASP A 314 -30.66 4.15 -14.50
N ALA A 315 -30.60 3.45 -15.64
CA ALA A 315 -31.22 3.86 -16.90
C ALA A 315 -32.65 3.32 -17.10
N THR A 316 -33.16 2.48 -16.21
CA THR A 316 -34.49 1.86 -16.32
C THR A 316 -35.59 2.92 -16.39
N ASP A 317 -36.60 2.71 -17.23
CA ASP A 317 -37.73 3.63 -17.35
C ASP A 317 -38.48 3.80 -16.03
N VAL A 318 -38.85 5.05 -15.68
CA VAL A 318 -39.43 5.38 -14.37
C VAL A 318 -40.80 4.72 -14.17
N ALA A 319 -41.63 4.60 -15.22
CA ALA A 319 -42.93 3.95 -15.10
C ALA A 319 -42.78 2.44 -14.81
N THR A 320 -41.76 1.81 -15.41
CA THR A 320 -41.42 0.41 -15.08
C THR A 320 -40.97 0.27 -13.63
N VAL A 321 -40.12 1.19 -13.13
CA VAL A 321 -39.69 1.19 -11.73
C VAL A 321 -40.89 1.40 -10.79
N ALA A 322 -41.81 2.31 -11.12
CA ALA A 322 -43.04 2.54 -10.35
C ALA A 322 -43.93 1.30 -10.29
N ALA A 323 -44.12 0.57 -11.39
CA ALA A 323 -44.87 -0.69 -11.40
C ALA A 323 -44.22 -1.75 -10.50
N ASN A 324 -42.89 -1.88 -10.56
CA ASN A 324 -42.14 -2.79 -9.69
C ASN A 324 -42.21 -2.37 -8.22
N TYR A 325 -42.13 -1.08 -7.93
CA TYR A 325 -42.27 -0.53 -6.58
C TYR A 325 -43.67 -0.80 -6.01
N LYS A 326 -44.72 -0.60 -6.81
CA LYS A 326 -46.09 -0.95 -6.42
C LYS A 326 -46.21 -2.42 -6.05
N THR A 327 -45.69 -3.31 -6.90
CA THR A 327 -45.68 -4.76 -6.66
C THR A 327 -44.92 -5.10 -5.35
N PHE A 328 -43.81 -4.41 -5.09
CA PHE A 328 -43.07 -4.57 -3.84
C PHE A 328 -43.91 -4.16 -2.62
N VAL A 329 -44.59 -3.02 -2.66
CA VAL A 329 -45.46 -2.54 -1.56
C VAL A 329 -46.66 -3.47 -1.35
N GLU A 330 -47.29 -3.96 -2.43
CA GLU A 330 -48.37 -4.95 -2.36
C GLU A 330 -47.89 -6.25 -1.67
N LYS A 331 -46.66 -6.68 -1.98
CA LYS A 331 -46.07 -7.85 -1.32
C LYS A 331 -45.81 -7.59 0.16
N VAL A 332 -45.29 -6.42 0.54
CA VAL A 332 -45.15 -6.02 1.96
C VAL A 332 -46.51 -6.06 2.67
N ARG A 333 -47.55 -5.45 2.08
CA ARG A 333 -48.92 -5.47 2.60
C ARG A 333 -49.46 -6.89 2.77
N SER A 334 -49.15 -7.81 1.86
CA SER A 334 -49.58 -9.22 2.00
C SER A 334 -48.98 -9.92 3.22
N TYR A 335 -47.77 -9.53 3.65
CA TYR A 335 -47.14 -10.05 4.88
C TYR A 335 -47.62 -9.34 6.14
N CYS A 336 -48.00 -8.06 6.02
CA CYS A 336 -48.38 -7.15 7.10
C CYS A 336 -49.72 -6.45 6.78
N PRO A 337 -50.86 -7.16 6.88
CA PRO A 337 -52.18 -6.62 6.47
C PRO A 337 -52.67 -5.43 7.30
N ASN A 338 -52.26 -5.31 8.56
CA ASN A 338 -52.69 -4.30 9.53
C ASN A 338 -51.63 -3.24 9.83
N ALA A 339 -50.35 -3.51 9.57
CA ALA A 339 -49.27 -2.56 9.85
C ALA A 339 -49.45 -1.22 9.12
N VAL A 340 -49.09 -0.11 9.75
CA VAL A 340 -48.99 1.17 9.04
C VAL A 340 -47.81 1.08 8.07
N ILE A 341 -47.99 1.48 6.80
CA ILE A 341 -46.88 1.54 5.84
C ILE A 341 -46.55 3.01 5.56
N LYS A 342 -45.27 3.38 5.66
CA LYS A 342 -44.78 4.71 5.30
C LYS A 342 -43.89 4.60 4.05
N LEU A 343 -44.28 5.24 2.96
CA LEU A 343 -43.50 5.30 1.72
C LEU A 343 -42.71 6.61 1.69
N PHE A 344 -41.40 6.54 1.87
CA PHE A 344 -40.53 7.70 1.84
C PHE A 344 -40.15 8.02 0.39
N ALA A 345 -40.20 9.32 0.05
CA ALA A 345 -39.61 9.82 -1.17
C ALA A 345 -38.11 9.48 -1.24
N VAL A 346 -37.58 9.23 -2.44
CA VAL A 346 -36.15 8.87 -2.60
C VAL A 346 -35.24 10.03 -2.18
N ILE A 347 -34.03 9.74 -1.72
CA ILE A 347 -33.02 10.78 -1.44
C ILE A 347 -32.66 11.53 -2.74
N PRO A 348 -32.50 12.87 -2.74
CA PRO A 348 -32.19 13.61 -3.96
C PRO A 348 -30.81 13.27 -4.53
N SER A 349 -30.71 13.31 -5.87
CA SER A 349 -29.44 13.26 -6.58
C SER A 349 -28.67 14.57 -6.42
N PRO A 350 -27.33 14.56 -6.45
CA PRO A 350 -26.53 15.78 -6.58
C PRO A 350 -26.68 16.47 -7.95
N THR A 351 -27.43 15.89 -8.89
CA THR A 351 -27.63 16.45 -10.24
C THR A 351 -29.08 16.81 -10.53
N GLN A 352 -29.30 18.05 -10.96
CA GLN A 352 -30.64 18.59 -11.21
C GLN A 352 -31.37 17.84 -12.32
N ALA A 353 -30.66 17.47 -13.38
CA ALA A 353 -31.24 16.72 -14.51
C ALA A 353 -31.79 15.34 -14.09
N LYS A 354 -31.11 14.64 -13.17
CA LYS A 354 -31.61 13.36 -12.63
C LYS A 354 -32.82 13.57 -11.73
N ASN A 355 -32.81 14.63 -10.92
CA ASN A 355 -33.96 14.95 -10.06
C ASN A 355 -35.20 15.28 -10.90
N ALA A 356 -35.11 16.30 -11.75
CA ALA A 356 -36.22 16.76 -12.59
C ALA A 356 -36.72 15.68 -13.56
N GLY A 357 -35.81 14.90 -14.16
CA GLY A 357 -36.16 13.90 -15.15
C GLY A 357 -36.56 12.53 -14.59
N ARG A 358 -36.22 12.22 -13.33
CA ARG A 358 -36.42 10.88 -12.76
C ARG A 358 -36.96 10.91 -11.33
N SER A 359 -36.21 11.44 -10.37
CA SER A 359 -36.60 11.38 -8.94
C SER A 359 -37.93 12.08 -8.67
N ASP A 360 -38.16 13.26 -9.26
CA ASP A 360 -39.42 14.01 -9.12
C ASP A 360 -40.60 13.22 -9.69
N VAL A 361 -40.42 12.64 -10.87
CA VAL A 361 -41.44 11.82 -11.56
C VAL A 361 -41.75 10.57 -10.74
N PHE A 362 -40.72 9.89 -10.23
CA PHE A 362 -40.89 8.69 -9.42
C PHE A 362 -41.55 8.97 -8.07
N ASN A 363 -41.17 10.05 -7.40
CA ASN A 363 -41.78 10.47 -6.14
C ASN A 363 -43.28 10.78 -6.30
N ALA A 364 -43.69 11.37 -7.43
CA ALA A 364 -45.10 11.56 -7.75
C ALA A 364 -45.85 10.22 -7.96
N GLU A 365 -45.18 9.19 -8.50
CA GLU A 365 -45.77 7.85 -8.60
C GLU A 365 -45.85 7.16 -7.23
N ILE A 366 -44.86 7.32 -6.34
CA ILE A 366 -44.93 6.81 -4.96
C ILE A 366 -46.14 7.41 -4.23
N GLU A 367 -46.39 8.71 -4.38
CA GLU A 367 -47.56 9.39 -3.79
C GLU A 367 -48.88 8.78 -4.28
N LYS A 368 -49.01 8.54 -5.60
CA LYS A 368 -50.19 7.87 -6.18
C LYS A 368 -50.36 6.44 -5.66
N ILE A 369 -49.26 5.70 -5.50
CA ILE A 369 -49.27 4.34 -4.95
C ILE A 369 -49.79 4.37 -3.51
N ALA A 370 -49.27 5.28 -2.66
CA ALA A 370 -49.73 5.45 -1.29
C ALA A 370 -51.24 5.73 -1.24
N ALA A 371 -51.72 6.70 -2.02
CA ALA A 371 -53.13 7.07 -2.07
C ALA A 371 -54.06 5.95 -2.58
N SER A 372 -53.51 4.93 -3.25
CA SER A 372 -54.29 3.80 -3.78
C SER A 372 -54.45 2.63 -2.80
N MET A 373 -53.84 2.69 -1.62
CA MET A 373 -53.79 1.59 -0.65
C MET A 373 -54.19 2.04 0.75
N ASP A 374 -54.96 1.21 1.44
CA ASP A 374 -55.37 1.50 2.82
C ASP A 374 -54.17 1.46 3.78
N ASN A 375 -54.16 2.41 4.72
CA ASN A 375 -53.15 2.53 5.78
C ASN A 375 -51.71 2.64 5.25
N VAL A 376 -51.53 3.39 4.16
CA VAL A 376 -50.24 3.70 3.53
C VAL A 376 -50.10 5.22 3.38
N ASP A 377 -49.08 5.80 4.02
CA ASP A 377 -48.81 7.24 3.94
C ASP A 377 -47.57 7.52 3.09
N TYR A 378 -47.64 8.57 2.27
CA TYR A 378 -46.48 9.11 1.56
C TYR A 378 -45.76 10.16 2.42
N VAL A 379 -44.43 10.06 2.47
CA VAL A 379 -43.56 10.97 3.24
C VAL A 379 -42.66 11.74 2.26
N PRO A 380 -43.09 12.94 1.80
CA PRO A 380 -42.29 13.75 0.86
C PRO A 380 -41.03 14.36 1.51
N GLY A 381 -41.04 14.49 2.84
CA GLY A 381 -39.98 15.16 3.59
C GLY A 381 -38.58 14.57 3.39
N SER A 382 -38.46 13.27 3.10
CA SER A 382 -37.17 12.61 2.88
C SER A 382 -36.48 13.07 1.59
N TYR A 383 -37.21 13.75 0.72
CA TYR A 383 -36.69 14.41 -0.46
C TYR A 383 -36.65 15.93 -0.28
N THR A 384 -37.78 16.55 0.07
CA THR A 384 -37.91 18.00 0.09
C THR A 384 -37.04 18.68 1.15
N SER A 385 -36.83 18.05 2.31
CA SER A 385 -35.99 18.61 3.37
C SER A 385 -34.49 18.59 3.04
N LEU A 386 -34.08 17.76 2.08
CA LEU A 386 -32.69 17.58 1.66
C LEU A 386 -32.38 18.33 0.36
N LEU A 387 -33.38 18.90 -0.31
CA LEU A 387 -33.24 19.65 -1.55
C LEU A 387 -32.83 21.11 -1.30
N LYS A 388 -31.98 21.62 -2.18
CA LYS A 388 -31.73 23.05 -2.35
C LYS A 388 -31.43 23.33 -3.81
N ASP A 389 -32.11 24.31 -4.41
CA ASP A 389 -31.92 24.70 -5.82
C ASP A 389 -32.04 23.52 -6.81
N GLY A 390 -32.95 22.58 -6.55
CA GLY A 390 -33.21 21.41 -7.40
C GLY A 390 -32.18 20.28 -7.31
N VAL A 391 -31.22 20.35 -6.38
CA VAL A 391 -30.21 19.31 -6.13
C VAL A 391 -30.12 18.94 -4.65
N LEU A 392 -29.50 17.81 -4.33
CA LEU A 392 -29.12 17.49 -2.95
C LEU A 392 -28.28 18.64 -2.36
N ASN A 393 -28.75 19.21 -1.26
CA ASN A 393 -28.13 20.34 -0.60
C ASN A 393 -26.65 20.03 -0.25
N ALA A 394 -25.75 20.92 -0.67
CA ALA A 394 -24.31 20.76 -0.45
C ALA A 394 -23.94 20.58 1.03
N SER A 395 -24.69 21.16 1.97
CA SER A 395 -24.46 20.98 3.42
C SER A 395 -24.74 19.55 3.89
N TYR A 396 -25.54 18.79 3.16
CA TYR A 396 -25.91 17.41 3.44
C TYR A 396 -25.17 16.41 2.54
N ASN A 397 -24.39 16.89 1.57
CA ASN A 397 -23.76 16.06 0.54
C ASN A 397 -22.27 15.81 0.83
N MET A 398 -21.85 14.56 0.75
CA MET A 398 -20.46 14.13 0.64
C MET A 398 -20.34 13.11 -0.48
N ASN A 399 -19.63 13.48 -1.56
CA ASN A 399 -19.41 12.62 -2.72
C ASN A 399 -20.70 12.00 -3.32
N GLY A 400 -21.77 12.79 -3.38
CA GLY A 400 -23.07 12.37 -3.92
C GLY A 400 -23.94 11.58 -2.94
N ARG A 401 -23.63 11.61 -1.63
CA ARG A 401 -24.34 10.87 -0.57
C ARG A 401 -24.57 11.73 0.65
N LEU A 402 -25.41 11.26 1.56
CA LEU A 402 -25.62 11.95 2.83
C LEU A 402 -24.37 11.90 3.70
N ASN A 403 -24.07 13.05 4.29
CA ASN A 403 -23.10 13.20 5.37
C ASN A 403 -23.85 13.17 6.73
N ALA A 404 -23.14 13.29 7.86
CA ALA A 404 -23.76 13.30 9.19
C ALA A 404 -24.92 14.30 9.34
N ARG A 405 -24.79 15.51 8.78
CA ARG A 405 -25.86 16.53 8.82
C ARG A 405 -27.07 16.11 8.00
N GLY A 406 -26.84 15.49 6.85
CA GLY A 406 -27.89 14.91 6.02
C GLY A 406 -28.66 13.81 6.75
N TYR A 407 -27.94 12.93 7.45
CA TYR A 407 -28.56 11.86 8.24
C TYR A 407 -29.32 12.39 9.46
N ALA A 408 -28.80 13.40 10.15
CA ALA A 408 -29.54 14.09 11.22
C ALA A 408 -30.84 14.66 10.68
N LYS A 409 -30.78 15.35 9.54
CA LYS A 409 -31.95 15.96 8.92
C LYS A 409 -32.98 14.91 8.50
N LEU A 410 -32.53 13.83 7.90
CA LEU A 410 -33.40 12.73 7.50
C LEU A 410 -34.02 12.02 8.71
N SER A 411 -33.28 11.86 9.81
CA SER A 411 -33.80 11.27 11.05
C SER A 411 -34.96 12.09 11.64
N GLN A 412 -34.93 13.43 11.52
CA GLN A 412 -36.03 14.30 11.95
C GLN A 412 -37.31 14.04 11.16
N VAL A 413 -37.19 13.90 9.83
CA VAL A 413 -38.32 13.55 8.96
C VAL A 413 -38.86 12.16 9.30
N VAL A 414 -37.98 11.19 9.49
CA VAL A 414 -38.38 9.81 9.79
C VAL A 414 -39.05 9.73 11.16
N ALA A 415 -38.52 10.41 12.18
CA ALA A 415 -39.13 10.44 13.51
C ALA A 415 -40.50 11.14 13.50
N GLU A 416 -40.65 12.23 12.75
CA GLU A 416 -41.93 12.92 12.57
C GLU A 416 -42.97 12.02 11.88
N ALA A 417 -42.56 11.31 10.82
CA ALA A 417 -43.43 10.39 10.10
C ALA A 417 -43.85 9.16 10.92
N ILE A 418 -42.95 8.67 11.79
CA ILE A 418 -43.23 7.56 12.69
C ILE A 418 -44.09 8.02 13.88
N GLY A 419 -43.82 9.20 14.47
CA GLY A 419 -44.50 9.73 15.65
C GLY A 419 -43.84 9.34 16.97
N ALA A 420 -43.63 10.32 17.86
CA ALA A 420 -42.94 10.14 19.14
C ALA A 420 -43.66 9.16 20.09
N GLU A 421 -44.98 8.99 19.95
CA GLU A 421 -45.78 7.99 20.66
C GLU A 421 -45.38 6.55 20.34
N ASN A 422 -44.59 6.33 19.29
CA ASN A 422 -44.02 5.04 18.91
C ASN A 422 -42.60 4.82 19.46
N GLY A 423 -42.12 5.70 20.33
CA GLY A 423 -40.85 5.55 21.04
C GLY A 423 -39.62 6.03 20.27
N VAL A 424 -39.80 6.84 19.23
CA VAL A 424 -38.71 7.43 18.44
C VAL A 424 -38.40 8.87 18.85
N THR A 425 -37.13 9.24 18.80
CA THR A 425 -36.66 10.62 18.97
C THR A 425 -35.52 10.86 17.98
N ALA A 426 -35.66 11.86 17.13
CA ALA A 426 -34.65 12.15 16.12
C ALA A 426 -33.33 12.62 16.72
N THR A 427 -32.25 12.36 15.99
CA THR A 427 -30.99 13.07 16.14
C THR A 427 -31.16 14.50 15.63
N THR A 428 -30.89 15.48 16.49
CA THR A 428 -31.04 16.90 16.18
C THR A 428 -29.81 17.48 15.48
N ASP A 429 -30.02 18.59 14.76
CA ASP A 429 -28.90 19.33 14.14
C ASP A 429 -27.88 19.79 15.20
N ALA A 430 -28.35 20.22 16.38
CA ALA A 430 -27.49 20.69 17.46
C ALA A 430 -26.59 19.58 18.02
N GLU A 431 -27.14 18.38 18.25
CA GLU A 431 -26.37 17.22 18.71
C GLU A 431 -25.28 16.82 17.70
N VAL A 432 -25.59 16.85 16.40
CA VAL A 432 -24.62 16.52 15.35
C VAL A 432 -23.53 17.59 15.22
N GLU A 433 -23.87 18.88 15.29
CA GLU A 433 -22.84 19.93 15.25
C GLU A 433 -21.90 19.86 16.45
N GLU A 434 -22.43 19.60 17.66
CA GLU A 434 -21.62 19.42 18.86
C GLU A 434 -20.68 18.21 18.71
N LEU A 435 -21.20 17.08 18.23
CA LEU A 435 -20.42 15.85 18.06
C LEU A 435 -19.35 16.00 16.96
N ILE A 436 -19.68 16.62 15.82
CA ILE A 436 -18.72 16.93 14.75
C ILE A 436 -17.61 17.82 15.30
N ALA A 437 -17.95 18.90 16.00
CA ALA A 437 -16.95 19.82 16.56
C ALA A 437 -16.01 19.12 17.54
N LYS A 438 -16.56 18.25 18.40
CA LYS A 438 -15.78 17.46 19.37
C LYS A 438 -14.86 16.46 18.68
N ILE A 439 -15.37 15.66 17.75
CA ILE A 439 -14.55 14.71 16.98
C ILE A 439 -13.45 15.43 16.21
N ASP A 440 -13.74 16.56 15.57
CA ASP A 440 -12.77 17.32 14.78
C ASP A 440 -11.68 17.94 15.66
N ALA A 441 -12.04 18.49 16.83
CA ALA A 441 -11.07 19.04 17.78
C ALA A 441 -10.12 17.95 18.32
N ARG A 442 -10.67 16.79 18.69
CA ARG A 442 -9.87 15.63 19.13
C ARG A 442 -8.99 15.08 18.02
N SER A 443 -9.53 14.90 16.81
CA SER A 443 -8.79 14.39 15.65
C SER A 443 -7.59 15.28 15.30
N LYS A 444 -7.74 16.61 15.40
CA LYS A 444 -6.65 17.58 15.21
C LYS A 444 -5.56 17.44 16.26
N LEU A 445 -5.92 17.23 17.53
CA LEU A 445 -4.95 16.99 18.59
C LEU A 445 -4.22 15.66 18.38
N VAL A 446 -4.94 14.58 18.11
CA VAL A 446 -4.35 13.26 17.83
C VAL A 446 -3.38 13.33 16.64
N SER A 447 -3.76 13.99 15.56
CA SER A 447 -2.88 14.16 14.39
C SER A 447 -1.58 14.91 14.74
N ALA A 448 -1.68 15.95 15.58
CA ALA A 448 -0.52 16.69 16.06
C ALA A 448 0.37 15.82 16.98
N LEU A 449 -0.23 15.03 17.87
CA LEU A 449 0.47 14.08 18.75
C LEU A 449 1.16 12.97 17.96
N GLN A 450 0.53 12.43 16.92
CA GLN A 450 1.13 11.43 16.04
C GLN A 450 2.30 12.00 15.25
N THR A 451 2.16 13.24 14.76
CA THR A 451 3.27 13.95 14.09
C THR A 451 4.44 14.13 15.05
N ALA A 452 4.17 14.55 16.29
CA ALA A 452 5.18 14.66 17.33
C ALA A 452 5.85 13.31 17.68
N GLY A 453 5.05 12.26 17.83
CA GLY A 453 5.54 10.90 18.09
C GLY A 453 6.27 10.26 16.91
N SER A 454 6.17 10.82 15.70
CA SER A 454 6.90 10.33 14.52
C SER A 454 8.37 10.79 14.48
N LEU A 455 8.78 11.72 15.34
CA LEU A 455 10.17 12.18 15.41
C LEU A 455 11.11 11.02 15.73
N SER A 456 12.12 10.82 14.87
CA SER A 456 13.16 9.82 15.10
C SER A 456 14.16 10.36 16.11
N ILE A 457 14.22 9.76 17.30
CA ILE A 457 15.04 10.26 18.41
C ILE A 457 16.36 9.49 18.48
N GLY A 458 17.46 10.24 18.48
CA GLY A 458 18.81 9.69 18.60
C GLY A 458 19.89 10.66 18.12
N ASN A 459 21.09 10.12 17.95
CA ASN A 459 22.29 10.89 17.58
C ASN A 459 22.72 10.67 16.12
N GLY A 460 22.07 9.78 15.38
CA GLY A 460 22.37 9.51 13.97
C GLY A 460 21.83 10.60 13.03
N VAL A 461 22.28 10.55 11.77
CA VAL A 461 21.79 11.44 10.70
C VAL A 461 20.27 11.32 10.54
N GLY A 462 19.60 12.44 10.32
CA GLY A 462 18.14 12.48 10.17
C GLY A 462 17.36 12.27 11.48
N GLN A 463 18.05 12.13 12.62
CA GLN A 463 17.42 12.01 13.94
C GLN A 463 17.46 13.35 14.68
N TYR A 464 16.80 13.39 15.84
CA TYR A 464 16.79 14.52 16.75
C TYR A 464 17.28 14.07 18.13
N THR A 465 18.20 14.81 18.75
CA THR A 465 18.69 14.47 20.07
C THR A 465 17.58 14.54 21.13
N PRO A 466 17.61 13.72 22.20
CA PRO A 466 16.63 13.79 23.27
C PRO A 466 16.46 15.20 23.87
N ALA A 467 17.55 15.96 24.01
CA ALA A 467 17.52 17.33 24.50
C ALA A 467 16.74 18.28 23.57
N ASN A 468 16.84 18.10 22.26
CA ASN A 468 16.16 18.94 21.27
C ASN A 468 14.65 18.71 21.23
N VAL A 469 14.20 17.49 21.54
CA VAL A 469 12.79 17.08 21.49
C VAL A 469 12.10 17.05 22.86
N ALA A 470 12.83 17.25 23.97
CA ALA A 470 12.27 17.09 25.32
C ALA A 470 10.92 17.83 25.54
N PRO A 471 10.74 19.09 25.11
CA PRO A 471 9.44 19.76 25.23
C PRO A 471 8.32 19.09 24.43
N VAL A 472 8.65 18.53 23.25
CA VAL A 472 7.67 17.81 22.41
C VAL A 472 7.21 16.55 23.14
N LEU A 473 8.14 15.80 23.74
CA LEU A 473 7.84 14.56 24.45
C LEU A 473 6.99 14.77 25.70
N THR A 474 7.36 15.71 26.57
CA THR A 474 6.55 16.06 27.75
C THR A 474 5.13 16.43 27.34
N GLY A 475 5.03 17.16 26.23
CA GLY A 475 3.76 17.54 25.71
C GLY A 475 2.87 16.36 25.28
N ILE A 476 3.43 15.28 24.72
CA ILE A 476 2.60 14.18 24.22
C ILE A 476 1.69 13.62 25.32
N ASP A 477 2.22 13.43 26.53
CA ASP A 477 1.44 12.95 27.67
C ASP A 477 0.37 13.95 28.12
N GLU A 478 0.66 15.25 28.11
CA GLU A 478 -0.33 16.30 28.41
C GLU A 478 -1.48 16.32 27.38
N GLY A 479 -1.18 16.08 26.10
CA GLY A 479 -2.20 15.98 25.06
C GLY A 479 -3.10 14.77 25.24
N TYR A 480 -2.53 13.61 25.57
CA TYR A 480 -3.34 12.43 25.89
C TYR A 480 -4.16 12.60 27.18
N ALA A 481 -3.64 13.29 28.20
CA ALA A 481 -4.41 13.61 29.40
C ALA A 481 -5.67 14.45 29.07
N LEU A 482 -5.55 15.44 28.17
CA LEU A 482 -6.70 16.21 27.68
C LEU A 482 -7.70 15.37 26.87
N LEU A 483 -7.21 14.39 26.08
CA LEU A 483 -8.09 13.46 25.37
C LEU A 483 -8.82 12.49 26.32
N ALA A 484 -8.19 12.14 27.44
CA ALA A 484 -8.77 11.25 28.45
C ALA A 484 -9.80 11.94 29.35
N ASP A 485 -9.70 13.25 29.54
CA ASP A 485 -10.59 14.00 30.44
C ASP A 485 -11.90 14.39 29.73
N PRO A 486 -13.05 13.83 30.15
CA PRO A 486 -14.35 14.15 29.56
C PRO A 486 -14.78 15.61 29.74
N ALA A 487 -14.18 16.34 30.69
CA ALA A 487 -14.45 17.76 30.93
C ALA A 487 -13.68 18.70 29.99
N THR A 488 -12.74 18.18 29.18
CA THR A 488 -11.94 18.99 28.27
C THR A 488 -12.80 19.60 27.16
N THR A 489 -12.66 20.92 26.96
CA THR A 489 -13.40 21.65 25.92
C THR A 489 -12.72 21.60 24.54
N ASN A 490 -13.49 21.86 23.49
CA ASN A 490 -12.98 21.91 22.12
C ASN A 490 -11.94 23.02 21.92
N GLU A 491 -12.06 24.14 22.65
CA GLU A 491 -11.08 25.23 22.65
C GLU A 491 -9.75 24.78 23.25
N GLN A 492 -9.78 24.04 24.37
CA GLN A 492 -8.57 23.50 25.00
C GLN A 492 -7.84 22.52 24.06
N LEU A 493 -8.57 21.59 23.44
CA LEU A 493 -8.01 20.65 22.45
C LEU A 493 -7.38 21.39 21.26
N THR A 494 -8.07 22.39 20.72
CA THR A 494 -7.62 23.17 19.56
C THR A 494 -6.40 24.02 19.89
N ALA A 495 -6.39 24.67 21.06
CA ALA A 495 -5.25 25.44 21.54
C ALA A 495 -4.03 24.53 21.73
N LYS A 496 -4.23 23.35 22.32
CA LYS A 496 -3.17 22.37 22.53
C LYS A 496 -2.60 21.84 21.21
N SER A 497 -3.47 21.48 20.25
CA SER A 497 -3.05 21.04 18.91
C SER A 497 -2.19 22.10 18.21
N SER A 498 -2.60 23.37 18.27
CA SER A 498 -1.86 24.49 17.67
C SER A 498 -0.49 24.71 18.35
N ALA A 499 -0.43 24.54 19.67
CA ALA A 499 0.83 24.59 20.41
C ALA A 499 1.79 23.46 20.00
N TYR A 500 1.30 22.23 19.80
CA TYR A 500 2.12 21.12 19.29
C TYR A 500 2.66 21.38 17.90
N ALA A 501 1.81 21.82 16.97
CA ALA A 501 2.24 22.10 15.60
C ALA A 501 3.38 23.13 15.59
N SER A 502 3.27 24.17 16.42
CA SER A 502 4.31 25.19 16.59
C SER A 502 5.60 24.60 17.18
N LEU A 503 5.47 23.72 18.19
CA LEU A 503 6.59 23.09 18.86
C LEU A 503 7.34 22.11 17.95
N VAL A 504 6.62 21.26 17.21
CA VAL A 504 7.22 20.38 16.20
C VAL A 504 7.97 21.20 15.15
N THR A 505 7.35 22.26 14.62
CA THR A 505 7.98 23.17 13.64
C THR A 505 9.28 23.77 14.19
N SER A 506 9.33 24.12 15.47
CA SER A 506 10.54 24.67 16.11
C SER A 506 11.70 23.67 16.25
N VAL A 507 11.39 22.37 16.20
CA VAL A 507 12.36 21.29 16.36
C VAL A 507 12.90 20.80 15.01
N LEU A 508 12.13 20.88 13.93
CA LEU A 508 12.55 20.44 12.59
C LEU A 508 13.94 20.97 12.16
N PRO A 509 14.31 22.24 12.41
CA PRO A 509 15.64 22.76 12.07
C PRO A 509 16.80 22.14 12.87
N LYS A 510 16.50 21.42 13.96
CA LYS A 510 17.48 20.78 14.85
C LYS A 510 17.77 19.32 14.47
N ILE A 511 17.42 18.94 13.24
CA ILE A 511 17.74 17.63 12.67
C ILE A 511 19.26 17.44 12.63
N ASN A 512 19.74 16.27 13.02
CA ASN A 512 21.15 15.94 12.98
C ASN A 512 21.62 15.84 11.51
N MET A 513 22.62 16.65 11.15
CA MET A 513 23.19 16.70 9.81
C MET A 513 24.09 15.47 9.55
N PRO A 514 24.30 15.06 8.28
CA PRO A 514 25.32 14.07 7.96
C PRO A 514 26.71 14.60 8.36
N LEU A 515 27.56 13.71 8.86
CA LEU A 515 28.98 13.99 9.06
C LEU A 515 29.66 14.19 7.70
N ALA A 516 30.45 15.26 7.60
CA ALA A 516 31.23 15.55 6.41
C ALA A 516 32.47 14.65 6.35
N SER A 517 32.73 14.09 5.18
CA SER A 517 33.98 13.38 4.89
C SER A 517 35.13 14.35 4.70
N ASN A 518 36.32 13.92 5.10
CA ASN A 518 37.59 14.62 4.94
C ASN A 518 38.69 13.64 4.50
N ASP A 519 39.93 14.10 4.41
CA ASP A 519 41.05 13.30 3.93
C ASP A 519 41.43 12.11 4.82
N THR A 520 40.98 12.10 6.08
CA THR A 520 41.29 11.06 7.08
C THR A 520 40.11 10.17 7.44
N GLU A 521 38.89 10.64 7.24
CA GLU A 521 37.67 9.93 7.62
C GLU A 521 36.59 10.11 6.54
N GLU A 522 36.08 8.98 6.03
CA GLU A 522 34.99 8.96 5.06
C GLU A 522 33.70 8.46 5.71
N HIS A 523 32.62 9.20 5.46
CA HIS A 523 31.27 8.85 5.84
C HIS A 523 30.42 8.71 4.58
N TRP A 524 29.88 7.52 4.38
CA TRP A 524 29.09 7.17 3.21
C TRP A 524 27.61 7.06 3.58
N TYR A 525 26.76 7.65 2.75
CA TYR A 525 25.32 7.72 2.96
C TYR A 525 24.56 7.25 1.72
N GLN A 526 23.32 6.84 1.93
CA GLN A 526 22.33 6.71 0.88
C GLN A 526 21.29 7.82 0.99
N LEU A 527 20.87 8.34 -0.16
CA LEU A 527 19.86 9.38 -0.28
C LEU A 527 18.64 8.79 -0.96
N TYR A 528 17.47 8.88 -0.34
CA TYR A 528 16.23 8.37 -0.93
C TYR A 528 15.01 9.20 -0.54
N THR A 529 13.91 9.04 -1.24
CA THR A 529 12.66 9.80 -0.99
C THR A 529 11.59 8.92 -0.33
N PRO A 530 11.42 8.97 1.01
CA PRO A 530 10.51 8.07 1.73
C PRO A 530 9.06 8.22 1.30
N ASN A 531 8.67 9.45 0.92
CA ASN A 531 7.30 9.79 0.50
C ASN A 531 7.12 9.74 -1.02
N ARG A 532 8.07 9.13 -1.76
CA ARG A 532 8.07 9.03 -3.22
C ARG A 532 8.65 7.69 -3.69
N GLY A 533 7.99 6.60 -3.32
CA GLY A 533 8.31 5.26 -3.82
C GLY A 533 9.59 4.64 -3.27
N LEU A 534 10.20 5.22 -2.22
CA LEU A 534 11.44 4.74 -1.61
C LEU A 534 12.59 4.63 -2.63
N LEU A 535 12.66 5.57 -3.57
CA LEU A 535 13.65 5.57 -4.64
C LEU A 535 14.96 6.19 -4.17
N TYR A 536 16.07 5.53 -4.49
CA TYR A 536 17.43 5.86 -4.06
C TYR A 536 18.20 6.57 -5.17
N ASN A 537 18.85 7.68 -4.85
CA ASN A 537 19.69 8.41 -5.80
C ASN A 537 20.83 7.51 -6.28
N THR A 538 20.85 7.22 -7.58
CA THR A 538 21.80 6.26 -8.17
C THR A 538 22.60 6.95 -9.26
N SER A 539 23.93 6.97 -9.10
CA SER A 539 24.84 7.52 -10.12
C SER A 539 24.86 6.62 -11.35
N GLN A 540 24.98 7.27 -12.50
CA GLN A 540 25.06 6.66 -13.82
C GLN A 540 26.41 6.97 -14.50
N GLY A 541 27.40 7.48 -13.76
CA GLY A 541 28.67 7.94 -14.31
C GLY A 541 28.65 9.42 -14.72
N ALA A 542 29.78 9.89 -15.25
CA ALA A 542 29.96 11.30 -15.57
C ALA A 542 29.07 11.76 -16.75
N GLU A 543 28.53 12.97 -16.64
CA GLU A 543 27.62 13.63 -17.58
C GLU A 543 26.28 12.92 -17.80
N LYS A 544 25.95 11.96 -16.94
CA LYS A 544 24.70 11.20 -16.96
C LYS A 544 23.68 11.73 -15.96
N GLU A 545 22.42 11.41 -16.20
CA GLU A 545 21.31 11.80 -15.35
C GLU A 545 21.32 11.02 -14.04
N LEU A 546 20.97 11.68 -12.94
CA LEU A 546 20.79 11.06 -11.64
C LEU A 546 19.40 10.41 -11.57
N ILE A 547 19.34 9.10 -11.39
CA ILE A 547 18.08 8.34 -11.43
C ILE A 547 17.61 7.91 -10.03
N GLY A 548 16.32 7.56 -9.90
CA GLY A 548 15.75 6.92 -8.71
C GLY A 548 15.77 5.41 -8.86
N GLY A 549 16.71 4.75 -8.18
CA GLY A 549 16.92 3.31 -8.18
C GLY A 549 16.37 2.61 -6.94
N GLN A 550 16.70 1.32 -6.80
CA GLN A 550 16.33 0.50 -5.66
C GLN A 550 17.30 0.68 -4.47
N ASN A 551 16.88 0.25 -3.29
CA ASN A 551 17.78 0.11 -2.16
C ASN A 551 18.76 -1.04 -2.44
N THR A 552 20.03 -0.74 -2.68
CA THR A 552 21.09 -1.72 -2.93
C THR A 552 22.27 -1.48 -2.01
N LYS A 553 23.20 -2.43 -1.93
CA LYS A 553 24.50 -2.21 -1.26
C LYS A 553 25.59 -1.79 -2.25
N TYR A 554 25.22 -1.36 -3.44
CA TYR A 554 26.16 -1.02 -4.49
C TYR A 554 26.75 0.36 -4.32
N LYS A 555 28.03 0.49 -4.65
CA LYS A 555 28.79 1.75 -4.51
C LYS A 555 28.14 2.92 -5.27
N ASN A 556 27.44 2.67 -6.37
CA ASN A 556 26.81 3.73 -7.18
C ASN A 556 25.56 4.36 -6.51
N THR A 557 25.03 3.78 -5.44
CA THR A 557 23.96 4.40 -4.61
C THR A 557 24.50 5.09 -3.36
N MET A 558 25.82 5.09 -3.16
CA MET A 558 26.48 5.63 -1.98
C MET A 558 27.15 6.97 -2.27
N TRP A 559 26.94 7.93 -1.37
CA TRP A 559 27.35 9.31 -1.53
C TRP A 559 28.06 9.80 -0.27
N LYS A 560 29.15 10.54 -0.43
CA LYS A 560 29.79 11.28 0.66
C LYS A 560 29.55 12.78 0.50
N PHE A 561 29.46 13.46 1.63
CA PHE A 561 29.38 14.91 1.68
C PHE A 561 30.75 15.48 2.03
N VAL A 562 31.32 16.33 1.17
CA VAL A 562 32.59 17.01 1.45
C VAL A 562 32.31 18.49 1.64
N GLN A 563 32.64 19.04 2.81
CA GLN A 563 32.34 20.43 3.12
C GLN A 563 33.26 21.39 2.37
N ARG A 564 32.68 22.45 1.80
CA ARG A 564 33.37 23.55 1.11
C ARG A 564 33.60 24.73 2.06
N ASP A 565 34.47 25.66 1.66
CA ASP A 565 34.80 26.85 2.46
C ASP A 565 33.57 27.73 2.76
N ASP A 566 32.65 27.83 1.79
CA ASP A 566 31.38 28.56 1.90
C ASP A 566 30.30 27.81 2.72
N LYS A 567 30.67 26.71 3.37
CA LYS A 567 29.82 25.81 4.17
C LYS A 567 28.79 25.00 3.37
N SER A 568 28.76 25.13 2.04
CA SER A 568 28.03 24.18 1.18
C SER A 568 28.79 22.86 1.05
N PHE A 569 28.17 21.88 0.40
CA PHE A 569 28.71 20.52 0.25
C PHE A 569 28.90 20.14 -1.21
N ASP A 570 30.01 19.46 -1.48
CA ASP A 570 30.09 18.55 -2.62
C ASP A 570 29.40 17.24 -2.24
N ILE A 571 28.58 16.69 -3.15
CA ILE A 571 27.96 15.37 -3.01
C ILE A 571 28.64 14.45 -4.02
N VAL A 572 29.46 13.52 -3.53
CA VAL A 572 30.39 12.73 -4.35
C VAL A 572 30.00 11.26 -4.31
N ASN A 573 29.90 10.60 -5.46
CA ASN A 573 29.55 9.19 -5.54
C ASN A 573 30.75 8.28 -5.22
N ARG A 574 30.48 7.14 -4.58
CA ARG A 574 31.52 6.16 -4.21
C ARG A 574 32.11 5.39 -5.38
N ALA A 575 31.30 5.03 -6.37
CA ALA A 575 31.71 4.13 -7.45
C ALA A 575 32.59 4.82 -8.49
N ASP A 576 32.17 6.01 -8.92
CA ASP A 576 32.75 6.69 -10.09
C ASP A 576 33.40 8.05 -9.74
N GLN A 577 33.36 8.46 -8.48
CA GLN A 577 33.92 9.71 -7.97
C GLN A 577 33.35 10.97 -8.65
N THR A 578 32.14 10.88 -9.21
CA THR A 578 31.45 12.02 -9.82
C THR A 578 30.73 12.89 -8.78
N TYR A 579 30.50 14.16 -9.12
CA TYR A 579 29.82 15.16 -8.31
C TYR A 579 28.38 15.35 -8.77
N VAL A 580 27.42 15.47 -7.85
CA VAL A 580 26.06 15.92 -8.21
C VAL A 580 26.11 17.39 -8.61
N SER A 581 25.71 17.71 -9.84
CA SER A 581 25.81 19.07 -10.40
C SER A 581 24.56 19.91 -10.11
N PRO A 582 24.70 21.13 -9.54
CA PRO A 582 23.61 22.08 -9.40
C PRO A 582 23.39 22.94 -10.67
N ASP A 583 23.84 22.50 -11.84
CA ASP A 583 23.58 23.18 -13.12
C ASP A 583 22.43 22.50 -13.88
N ALA A 584 21.20 22.85 -13.51
CA ALA A 584 20.00 22.36 -14.15
C ALA A 584 18.91 23.43 -14.19
N LYS A 585 18.19 23.51 -15.31
CA LYS A 585 17.00 24.37 -15.43
C LYS A 585 15.81 23.75 -14.70
N TYR A 586 14.82 24.57 -14.39
CA TYR A 586 13.58 24.09 -13.75
C TYR A 586 12.94 22.94 -14.55
N ASP A 587 12.52 21.90 -13.84
CA ASP A 587 11.96 20.63 -14.35
C ASP A 587 12.86 19.86 -15.33
N THR A 588 14.17 20.08 -15.28
CA THR A 588 15.16 19.29 -16.01
C THR A 588 15.95 18.36 -15.09
N MET A 589 16.45 17.26 -15.66
CA MET A 589 17.21 16.24 -14.96
C MET A 589 18.50 16.80 -14.35
N ILE A 590 18.75 16.43 -13.10
CA ILE A 590 20.04 16.63 -12.42
C ILE A 590 21.03 15.62 -12.98
N LYS A 591 22.28 16.05 -13.14
CA LYS A 591 23.36 15.21 -13.66
C LYS A 591 24.50 15.07 -12.68
N THR A 592 25.30 14.04 -12.86
CA THR A 592 26.61 13.88 -12.24
C THR A 592 27.71 14.36 -13.19
N THR A 593 28.78 14.98 -12.68
CA THR A 593 29.90 15.50 -13.48
C THR A 593 31.23 14.97 -12.96
N ALA A 594 32.22 14.76 -13.85
CA ALA A 594 33.57 14.36 -13.43
C ALA A 594 34.34 15.52 -12.78
N THR A 595 34.06 16.75 -13.22
CA THR A 595 34.67 17.97 -12.69
C THR A 595 33.85 18.51 -11.53
N ARG A 596 34.54 19.00 -10.49
CA ARG A 596 33.94 19.65 -9.33
C ARG A 596 33.15 20.90 -9.77
N PRO A 597 31.85 21.02 -9.44
CA PRO A 597 31.05 22.19 -9.79
C PRO A 597 31.49 23.47 -9.06
N ASP A 598 31.18 24.63 -9.67
CA ASP A 598 31.47 25.95 -9.10
C ASP A 598 30.70 26.23 -7.82
N LYS A 599 29.47 25.69 -7.71
CA LYS A 599 28.57 25.86 -6.56
C LYS A 599 28.38 24.51 -5.86
N GLY A 600 28.32 24.53 -4.53
CA GLY A 600 27.94 23.34 -3.74
C GLY A 600 26.45 23.31 -3.39
N TRP A 601 26.08 22.26 -2.66
CA TRP A 601 24.73 22.01 -2.16
C TRP A 601 24.58 22.39 -0.69
N THR A 602 23.46 23.02 -0.35
CA THR A 602 23.02 23.27 1.01
C THR A 602 22.01 22.22 1.43
N LEU A 603 22.24 21.64 2.60
CA LEU A 603 21.31 20.75 3.29
C LEU A 603 20.50 21.55 4.32
N SER A 604 19.19 21.38 4.36
CA SER A 604 18.32 21.96 5.38
C SER A 604 17.15 21.03 5.72
N TYR A 605 16.32 21.38 6.70
CA TYR A 605 15.18 20.57 7.13
C TYR A 605 13.98 20.65 6.17
N ALA A 606 13.17 19.60 6.06
CA ALA A 606 11.86 19.67 5.41
C ALA A 606 10.73 19.95 6.43
N ASN A 607 9.50 20.19 5.94
CA ASN A 607 8.31 20.32 6.80
C ASN A 607 7.81 18.97 7.36
N VAL A 608 8.58 17.90 7.13
CA VAL A 608 8.36 16.54 7.62
C VAL A 608 9.59 16.13 8.41
N SER A 609 9.39 15.42 9.51
CA SER A 609 10.49 15.02 10.38
C SER A 609 11.43 14.02 9.69
N GLY A 610 12.72 14.13 10.01
CA GLY A 610 13.74 13.15 9.60
C GLY A 610 14.14 13.18 8.12
N VAL A 611 13.71 14.20 7.38
CA VAL A 611 14.06 14.39 5.96
C VAL A 611 14.63 15.78 5.71
N PHE A 612 15.41 15.87 4.64
CA PHE A 612 16.20 17.02 4.26
C PHE A 612 15.72 17.61 2.93
N ILE A 613 15.93 18.92 2.79
CA ILE A 613 15.90 19.64 1.52
C ILE A 613 17.34 19.86 1.06
N ILE A 614 17.60 19.52 -0.20
CA ILE A 614 18.92 19.63 -0.84
C ILE A 614 18.81 20.65 -1.97
N SER A 615 19.50 21.79 -1.84
CA SER A 615 19.33 22.92 -2.77
C SER A 615 20.63 23.70 -3.01
N SER A 616 20.71 24.42 -4.12
CA SER A 616 21.80 25.31 -4.48
C SER A 616 21.25 26.51 -5.26
N GLY A 617 20.99 27.62 -4.58
CA GLY A 617 20.40 28.83 -5.18
C GLY A 617 19.06 28.56 -5.86
N ASN A 618 19.04 28.59 -7.20
CA ASN A 618 17.84 28.33 -7.99
C ASN A 618 17.59 26.84 -8.26
N VAL A 619 18.41 25.93 -7.73
CA VAL A 619 18.30 24.49 -7.97
C VAL A 619 17.90 23.77 -6.70
N GLN A 620 16.98 22.81 -6.80
CA GLN A 620 16.53 21.98 -5.69
C GLN A 620 16.29 20.56 -6.18
N LEU A 621 16.86 19.57 -5.50
CA LEU A 621 16.64 18.17 -5.87
C LEU A 621 15.17 17.79 -5.67
N ASN A 622 14.61 17.05 -6.63
CA ASN A 622 13.27 16.49 -6.55
C ASN A 622 13.20 15.14 -7.26
N GLN A 623 12.75 14.11 -6.55
CA GLN A 623 12.43 12.83 -7.18
C GLN A 623 11.11 12.92 -7.94
N THR A 624 11.15 12.82 -9.26
CA THR A 624 9.94 12.87 -10.09
C THR A 624 9.16 11.55 -10.01
N ALA A 625 7.83 11.63 -9.99
CA ALA A 625 6.96 10.46 -10.18
C ALA A 625 6.76 10.10 -11.67
N ASN A 626 7.40 10.85 -12.57
CA ASN A 626 7.27 10.64 -14.01
C ASN A 626 8.13 9.45 -14.46
N LYS A 627 7.46 8.32 -14.73
CA LYS A 627 8.10 7.10 -15.26
C LYS A 627 8.87 7.32 -16.57
N LYS A 628 8.51 8.32 -17.39
CA LYS A 628 9.25 8.65 -18.63
C LYS A 628 10.60 9.31 -18.37
N LYS A 629 10.79 9.90 -17.19
CA LYS A 629 12.07 10.42 -16.70
C LYS A 629 12.78 9.37 -15.81
N ASN A 630 12.46 8.09 -15.98
CA ASN A 630 12.95 6.96 -15.16
C ASN A 630 12.81 7.17 -13.65
N ASN A 631 11.73 7.86 -13.24
CA ASN A 631 11.57 8.35 -11.87
C ASN A 631 12.87 8.97 -11.33
N GLY A 632 13.56 9.76 -12.13
CA GLY A 632 14.86 10.32 -11.79
C GLY A 632 14.78 11.65 -11.04
N VAL A 633 15.94 12.25 -10.76
CA VAL A 633 16.03 13.47 -9.95
C VAL A 633 16.06 14.68 -10.85
N CYS A 634 15.11 15.59 -10.68
CA CYS A 634 15.00 16.85 -11.41
C CYS A 634 15.32 18.05 -10.53
N ASN A 635 15.59 19.19 -11.15
CA ASN A 635 15.53 20.49 -10.48
C ASN A 635 14.07 20.95 -10.32
N TRP A 636 13.63 21.18 -9.09
CA TRP A 636 12.28 21.69 -8.76
C TRP A 636 12.27 23.12 -8.23
N SER A 637 13.28 23.91 -8.58
CA SER A 637 13.37 25.29 -8.19
C SER A 637 13.75 26.21 -9.36
N ASN A 638 13.41 27.48 -9.20
CA ASN A 638 13.77 28.57 -10.10
C ASN A 638 14.01 29.86 -9.29
N LYS A 639 14.18 30.99 -9.99
CA LYS A 639 14.43 32.31 -9.39
C LYS A 639 13.32 32.80 -8.44
N ASN A 640 12.12 32.24 -8.50
CA ASN A 640 11.00 32.62 -7.65
C ASN A 640 10.93 31.77 -6.37
N THR A 641 11.42 30.52 -6.41
CA THR A 641 11.32 29.57 -5.29
C THR A 641 12.61 29.43 -4.50
N LEU A 642 13.78 29.72 -5.11
CA LEU A 642 15.10 29.80 -4.45
C LEU A 642 15.43 28.61 -3.52
N GLY A 643 15.05 27.40 -3.93
CA GLY A 643 15.27 26.16 -3.21
C GLY A 643 14.49 26.01 -1.90
N GLN A 644 13.42 26.78 -1.71
CA GLN A 644 12.68 26.85 -0.45
C GLN A 644 11.44 25.92 -0.38
N ASP A 645 11.21 25.03 -1.34
CA ASP A 645 10.07 24.13 -1.25
C ASP A 645 10.31 23.02 -0.22
N ARG A 646 9.75 23.18 0.97
CA ARG A 646 9.87 22.21 2.07
C ARG A 646 8.73 21.20 2.11
N SER A 647 7.73 21.33 1.23
CA SER A 647 6.45 20.62 1.32
C SER A 647 6.28 19.56 0.23
N ASP A 648 6.86 19.74 -0.95
CA ASP A 648 6.78 18.73 -2.01
C ASP A 648 7.45 17.41 -1.59
N THR A 649 6.73 16.29 -1.77
CA THR A 649 7.19 14.97 -1.34
C THR A 649 8.40 14.46 -2.13
N GLY A 650 8.57 14.90 -3.37
CA GLY A 650 9.77 14.61 -4.17
C GLY A 650 10.99 15.40 -3.72
N CYS A 651 10.82 16.57 -3.09
CA CYS A 651 11.91 17.38 -2.54
C CYS A 651 12.45 16.85 -1.20
N GLN A 652 11.73 15.94 -0.55
CA GLN A 652 12.03 15.44 0.81
C GLN A 652 12.93 14.19 0.75
N PHE A 653 14.22 14.36 1.00
CA PHE A 653 15.21 13.27 0.99
C PHE A 653 15.55 12.79 2.39
N ALA A 654 15.40 11.50 2.67
CA ALA A 654 16.06 10.87 3.80
C ALA A 654 17.54 10.65 3.46
N ILE A 655 18.41 10.90 4.43
CA ILE A 655 19.84 10.61 4.37
C ILE A 655 20.10 9.58 5.48
N VAL A 656 20.62 8.41 5.11
CA VAL A 656 20.89 7.30 6.04
C VAL A 656 22.30 6.77 5.83
N ASP A 657 22.91 6.23 6.89
CA ASP A 657 24.22 5.60 6.79
C ASP A 657 24.21 4.49 5.72
N ALA A 658 25.20 4.51 4.83
CA ALA A 658 25.33 3.48 3.82
C ALA A 658 25.78 2.15 4.45
N PRO A 659 25.23 1.00 4.02
CA PRO A 659 25.74 -0.29 4.44
C PRO A 659 27.17 -0.53 3.92
N ALA A 660 27.80 -1.61 4.40
CA ALA A 660 29.04 -2.08 3.79
C ALA A 660 28.82 -2.34 2.29
N PRO A 661 29.72 -1.85 1.41
CA PRO A 661 29.54 -1.95 -0.02
C PRO A 661 29.73 -3.39 -0.51
N GLU A 662 28.90 -3.81 -1.44
CA GLU A 662 29.04 -5.06 -2.19
C GLU A 662 29.30 -4.73 -3.67
N ASP A 663 30.03 -5.60 -4.37
CA ASP A 663 30.19 -5.53 -5.83
C ASP A 663 28.99 -6.21 -6.52
N ILE A 664 28.73 -5.89 -7.79
CA ILE A 664 27.57 -6.40 -8.52
C ILE A 664 27.67 -7.93 -8.68
N ASN A 665 26.64 -8.67 -8.25
CA ASN A 665 26.57 -10.13 -8.38
C ASN A 665 25.89 -10.55 -9.70
N ILE A 666 26.34 -11.64 -10.31
CA ILE A 666 25.79 -12.17 -11.58
C ILE A 666 24.35 -12.67 -11.44
N GLU A 667 23.97 -13.18 -10.26
CA GLU A 667 22.60 -13.63 -9.98
C GLU A 667 21.57 -12.48 -10.00
N ASP A 668 22.03 -11.24 -9.87
CA ASP A 668 21.19 -10.03 -9.93
C ASP A 668 21.11 -9.44 -11.35
N ILE A 669 21.79 -10.05 -12.33
CA ILE A 669 21.77 -9.62 -13.73
C ILE A 669 20.57 -10.26 -14.44
N ASP A 670 19.69 -9.44 -14.98
CA ASP A 670 18.61 -9.89 -15.87
C ASP A 670 19.22 -10.63 -17.09
N PRO A 671 18.86 -11.90 -17.34
CA PRO A 671 19.37 -12.68 -18.46
C PRO A 671 19.13 -12.02 -19.83
N THR A 672 18.12 -11.15 -19.96
CA THR A 672 17.83 -10.40 -21.20
C THR A 672 18.86 -9.32 -21.51
N CYS A 673 19.68 -8.93 -20.53
CA CYS A 673 20.78 -7.98 -20.67
C CYS A 673 22.10 -8.66 -21.08
N ILE A 674 22.10 -9.99 -21.24
CA ILE A 674 23.25 -10.75 -21.73
C ILE A 674 23.11 -10.90 -23.25
N LYS A 675 24.14 -10.47 -23.98
CA LYS A 675 24.22 -10.58 -25.43
C LYS A 675 25.34 -11.51 -25.85
N ASP A 676 25.11 -12.21 -26.95
CA ASP A 676 26.07 -13.11 -27.57
C ASP A 676 26.87 -12.34 -28.62
N TYR A 677 28.19 -12.39 -28.50
CA TYR A 677 29.14 -11.75 -29.41
C TYR A 677 30.03 -12.80 -30.07
N GLU A 678 29.80 -13.02 -31.35
CA GLU A 678 30.61 -13.92 -32.16
C GLU A 678 32.00 -13.31 -32.44
N ILE A 679 33.04 -14.13 -32.34
CA ILE A 679 34.41 -13.79 -32.72
C ILE A 679 34.70 -14.37 -34.11
N SER A 680 34.53 -13.55 -35.15
CA SER A 680 34.80 -13.94 -36.54
C SER A 680 35.30 -12.75 -37.37
N LEU A 681 35.61 -13.00 -38.65
CA LEU A 681 35.95 -11.91 -39.57
C LEU A 681 34.73 -11.09 -40.02
N GLN A 682 33.51 -11.58 -39.76
CA GLN A 682 32.29 -10.83 -40.05
C GLN A 682 32.03 -9.77 -38.97
N THR A 683 32.37 -10.10 -37.72
CA THR A 683 32.11 -9.27 -36.54
C THR A 683 33.32 -8.47 -36.04
N GLY A 684 34.50 -8.67 -36.64
CA GLY A 684 35.72 -7.94 -36.28
C GLY A 684 36.86 -8.14 -37.27
N SER A 685 38.04 -7.61 -36.94
CA SER A 685 39.20 -7.61 -37.82
C SER A 685 40.51 -7.83 -37.07
N PHE A 686 41.49 -8.45 -37.74
CA PHE A 686 42.85 -8.56 -37.23
C PHE A 686 43.58 -7.22 -37.37
N VAL A 687 44.29 -6.83 -36.30
CA VAL A 687 45.07 -5.60 -36.27
C VAL A 687 46.52 -5.92 -36.66
N SER A 688 47.01 -5.25 -37.71
CA SER A 688 48.38 -5.40 -38.24
C SER A 688 48.78 -6.86 -38.55
N PRO A 689 48.01 -7.59 -39.37
CA PRO A 689 48.34 -8.96 -39.72
C PRO A 689 49.66 -9.04 -40.51
N THR A 690 50.43 -10.10 -40.30
CA THR A 690 51.64 -10.41 -41.07
C THR A 690 51.31 -11.40 -42.18
N THR A 691 51.68 -11.08 -43.42
CA THR A 691 51.47 -11.93 -44.60
C THR A 691 52.82 -12.30 -45.25
N GLY A 692 53.06 -13.59 -45.48
CA GLY A 692 54.31 -14.06 -46.11
C GLY A 692 54.50 -15.58 -46.07
N LYS A 693 55.36 -16.11 -46.96
CA LYS A 693 55.81 -17.52 -46.98
C LYS A 693 56.61 -17.83 -45.72
N ASN A 694 55.92 -18.19 -44.64
CA ASN A 694 56.57 -18.85 -43.50
C ASN A 694 56.81 -20.32 -43.84
N ASN A 695 58.05 -20.79 -43.63
CA ASN A 695 58.55 -22.13 -43.93
C ASN A 695 57.67 -23.23 -43.29
N GLY A 696 56.65 -23.69 -44.02
CA GLY A 696 55.81 -24.84 -43.68
C GLY A 696 54.31 -24.57 -43.46
N PHE A 697 53.82 -23.35 -43.68
CA PHE A 697 52.37 -23.09 -43.78
C PHE A 697 51.92 -23.11 -45.25
N PRO A 698 50.69 -23.55 -45.56
CA PRO A 698 50.13 -23.45 -46.91
C PRO A 698 50.07 -22.01 -47.43
N GLU A 699 49.98 -21.85 -48.75
CA GLU A 699 49.93 -20.54 -49.40
C GLU A 699 48.62 -19.81 -49.03
N GLY A 700 48.70 -18.51 -48.70
CA GLY A 700 47.54 -17.69 -48.30
C GLY A 700 47.27 -17.56 -46.79
N TYR A 701 48.24 -17.91 -45.93
CA TYR A 701 48.10 -17.79 -44.47
C TYR A 701 48.33 -16.36 -43.97
N VAL A 702 47.53 -15.93 -43.00
CA VAL A 702 47.62 -14.61 -42.36
C VAL A 702 47.76 -14.82 -40.84
N LEU A 703 48.78 -14.23 -40.21
CA LEU A 703 48.98 -14.36 -38.76
C LEU A 703 48.86 -13.04 -38.05
N ALA A 704 48.16 -13.03 -36.92
CA ALA A 704 47.96 -11.84 -36.09
C ALA A 704 48.10 -12.14 -34.60
N LYS A 705 48.40 -11.07 -33.84
CA LYS A 705 48.48 -11.09 -32.37
C LYS A 705 47.31 -10.40 -31.68
N LEU A 706 46.51 -9.64 -32.44
CA LEU A 706 45.33 -8.92 -31.96
C LEU A 706 44.18 -9.04 -32.97
N TRP A 707 43.00 -9.39 -32.46
CA TRP A 707 41.72 -9.23 -33.14
C TRP A 707 40.85 -8.28 -32.33
N GLU A 708 40.10 -7.40 -33.00
CA GLU A 708 39.16 -6.47 -32.37
C GLU A 708 37.78 -6.58 -33.03
N SER A 709 36.72 -6.53 -32.22
CA SER A 709 35.35 -6.46 -32.74
C SER A 709 35.08 -5.14 -33.46
N ASN A 710 34.16 -5.16 -34.43
CA ASN A 710 33.69 -3.99 -35.17
C ASN A 710 32.94 -3.01 -34.26
N GLU A 711 32.21 -3.54 -33.25
CA GLU A 711 31.51 -2.72 -32.28
C GLU A 711 32.46 -1.90 -31.40
N ALA A 712 32.12 -0.64 -31.15
CA ALA A 712 32.91 0.24 -30.29
C ALA A 712 32.57 0.09 -28.79
N ASN A 713 31.37 -0.43 -28.46
CA ASN A 713 30.90 -0.61 -27.09
C ASN A 713 29.77 -1.68 -27.04
N PRO A 714 30.00 -2.87 -26.46
CA PRO A 714 31.29 -3.34 -25.94
C PRO A 714 32.30 -3.59 -27.08
N LYS A 715 33.54 -3.14 -26.88
CA LYS A 715 34.70 -3.52 -27.69
C LYS A 715 35.28 -4.81 -27.12
N ILE A 716 35.29 -5.88 -27.91
CA ILE A 716 35.87 -7.15 -27.54
C ILE A 716 37.22 -7.29 -28.23
N LYS A 717 38.22 -7.76 -27.49
CA LYS A 717 39.58 -7.99 -28.00
C LYS A 717 40.02 -9.41 -27.70
N VAL A 718 40.67 -10.05 -28.68
CA VAL A 718 41.42 -11.29 -28.46
C VAL A 718 42.89 -10.99 -28.72
N THR A 719 43.73 -11.23 -27.70
CA THR A 719 45.16 -10.93 -27.75
C THR A 719 45.98 -12.16 -27.43
N THR A 720 47.17 -12.26 -28.02
CA THR A 720 48.14 -13.31 -27.71
C THR A 720 49.57 -12.76 -27.82
N GLY A 721 50.52 -13.43 -27.16
CA GLY A 721 51.92 -12.99 -27.09
C GLY A 721 52.71 -13.11 -28.40
N ALA A 722 52.23 -13.89 -29.37
CA ALA A 722 52.86 -14.09 -30.67
C ALA A 722 51.82 -14.10 -31.81
N ASN A 723 52.26 -13.98 -33.06
CA ASN A 723 51.39 -13.99 -34.24
C ASN A 723 50.82 -15.40 -34.49
N ASN A 724 49.83 -15.80 -33.70
CA ASN A 724 49.32 -17.16 -33.58
C ASN A 724 47.79 -17.23 -33.76
N MET A 725 47.18 -16.17 -34.29
CA MET A 725 45.78 -16.14 -34.72
C MET A 725 45.72 -16.07 -36.24
N MET A 726 44.81 -16.82 -36.86
CA MET A 726 44.81 -17.00 -38.30
C MET A 726 43.43 -17.14 -38.89
N PRO A 727 43.06 -16.32 -39.90
CA PRO A 727 42.03 -16.64 -40.86
C PRO A 727 42.62 -17.37 -42.08
N SER A 728 41.86 -18.23 -42.73
CA SER A 728 42.25 -18.83 -44.02
C SER A 728 41.03 -18.99 -44.94
N GLU A 729 41.22 -19.18 -46.24
CA GLU A 729 40.14 -19.62 -47.14
C GLU A 729 40.01 -21.15 -47.16
N VAL A 730 41.02 -21.87 -46.63
CA VAL A 730 41.15 -23.34 -46.68
C VAL A 730 40.12 -24.08 -45.80
N TYR A 731 39.62 -23.47 -44.73
CA TYR A 731 38.70 -24.08 -43.75
C TYR A 731 37.31 -23.41 -43.65
N LYS A 732 36.91 -22.64 -44.68
CA LYS A 732 35.53 -22.19 -44.96
C LYS A 732 34.68 -21.70 -43.75
N GLY A 733 34.93 -20.50 -43.24
CA GLY A 733 33.90 -19.79 -42.46
C GLY A 733 34.43 -19.03 -41.26
N ASP A 734 34.78 -19.71 -40.17
CA ASP A 734 35.04 -19.09 -38.86
C ASP A 734 36.36 -19.61 -38.27
N TYR A 735 37.17 -18.70 -37.71
CA TYR A 735 38.54 -19.04 -37.31
C TYR A 735 38.98 -18.37 -36.02
N LEU A 736 39.39 -19.17 -35.01
CA LEU A 736 40.51 -18.76 -34.17
C LEU A 736 41.23 -19.88 -33.39
N MET A 737 42.49 -19.56 -33.05
CA MET A 737 43.48 -20.24 -32.20
C MET A 737 44.34 -21.29 -32.91
N TRP A 738 45.63 -20.99 -33.06
CA TRP A 738 46.68 -21.92 -33.47
C TRP A 738 47.81 -21.98 -32.44
N HIS A 739 48.10 -23.16 -31.90
CA HIS A 739 49.23 -23.35 -30.99
C HIS A 739 50.56 -23.59 -31.73
N PRO A 740 51.66 -22.84 -31.45
CA PRO A 740 52.96 -23.04 -32.07
C PRO A 740 53.68 -24.32 -31.64
N VAL A 741 54.49 -24.87 -32.54
CA VAL A 741 55.29 -26.09 -32.31
C VAL A 741 56.19 -25.88 -31.08
N GLY A 742 55.94 -26.64 -30.01
CA GLY A 742 56.86 -26.76 -28.87
C GLY A 742 56.53 -26.02 -27.56
N GLY A 743 55.39 -25.33 -27.40
CA GLY A 743 55.01 -24.79 -26.08
C GLY A 743 53.66 -24.07 -26.01
N ASN A 744 53.06 -24.04 -24.79
CA ASN A 744 51.75 -23.46 -24.46
C ASN A 744 51.56 -22.03 -25.02
N CYS A 745 50.34 -21.72 -25.47
CA CYS A 745 49.98 -20.38 -25.94
C CYS A 745 48.72 -19.87 -25.24
N ASP A 746 48.86 -18.70 -24.62
CA ASP A 746 47.79 -18.02 -23.90
C ASP A 746 47.15 -16.98 -24.82
N TYR A 747 45.82 -16.96 -24.83
CA TYR A 747 45.00 -16.01 -25.54
C TYR A 747 44.07 -15.33 -24.55
N THR A 748 44.18 -14.01 -24.43
CA THR A 748 43.35 -13.22 -23.53
C THR A 748 42.20 -12.64 -24.31
N VAL A 749 40.98 -13.02 -23.92
CA VAL A 749 39.73 -12.43 -24.41
C VAL A 749 39.29 -11.39 -23.39
N SER A 750 39.14 -10.13 -23.79
CA SER A 750 38.72 -9.03 -22.92
C SER A 750 37.56 -8.24 -23.49
N VAL A 751 36.72 -7.70 -22.61
CA VAL A 751 35.64 -6.77 -22.97
C VAL A 751 35.91 -5.39 -22.36
N GLU A 752 35.82 -4.37 -23.21
CA GLU A 752 35.89 -2.97 -22.83
C GLU A 752 34.57 -2.31 -23.19
N GLY A 753 33.92 -1.65 -22.25
CA GLY A 753 32.65 -0.99 -22.54
C GLY A 753 31.96 -0.53 -21.28
N VAL A 754 31.19 0.55 -21.40
CA VAL A 754 30.34 1.07 -20.32
C VAL A 754 28.94 1.29 -20.84
N GLY A 755 27.94 0.84 -20.08
CA GLY A 755 26.55 1.10 -20.41
C GLY A 755 26.19 2.59 -20.30
N PRO A 756 24.97 2.98 -20.70
CA PRO A 756 24.44 4.34 -20.51
C PRO A 756 24.54 4.82 -19.06
N ASN A 757 24.64 3.87 -18.12
CA ASN A 757 24.59 4.00 -16.69
C ASN A 757 25.98 3.92 -16.01
N GLY A 758 27.07 3.99 -16.78
CA GLY A 758 28.45 4.00 -16.26
C GLY A 758 28.95 2.66 -15.72
N GLN A 759 28.08 1.65 -15.61
CA GLN A 759 28.45 0.27 -15.32
C GLN A 759 29.32 -0.31 -16.44
N LYS A 760 30.34 -1.09 -16.07
CA LYS A 760 31.21 -1.76 -17.04
C LYS A 760 30.51 -2.98 -17.65
N CYS A 761 30.81 -3.28 -18.90
CA CYS A 761 30.45 -4.56 -19.52
C CYS A 761 31.27 -5.68 -18.87
N ILE A 762 30.67 -6.86 -18.70
CA ILE A 762 31.28 -8.00 -18.02
C ILE A 762 31.04 -9.26 -18.87
N ILE A 763 32.05 -10.13 -18.95
CA ILE A 763 31.93 -11.45 -19.59
C ILE A 763 31.22 -12.38 -18.62
N THR A 764 30.10 -12.95 -19.06
CA THR A 764 29.26 -13.86 -18.28
C THR A 764 29.47 -15.32 -18.66
N GLY A 765 30.04 -15.58 -19.84
CA GLY A 765 30.30 -16.93 -20.31
C GLY A 765 30.86 -17.01 -21.73
N TYR A 766 31.06 -18.23 -22.20
CA TYR A 766 31.56 -18.57 -23.52
C TYR A 766 30.87 -19.82 -24.07
N THR A 767 30.63 -19.86 -25.39
CA THR A 767 30.35 -21.10 -26.12
C THR A 767 31.28 -21.21 -27.32
N PHE A 768 31.81 -22.40 -27.59
CA PHE A 768 32.68 -22.64 -28.74
C PHE A 768 32.68 -24.10 -29.16
N THR A 769 32.88 -24.32 -30.46
CA THR A 769 33.18 -25.62 -31.06
C THR A 769 34.69 -25.80 -31.13
N TYR A 770 35.21 -26.95 -30.75
CA TYR A 770 36.64 -27.26 -30.76
C TYR A 770 36.95 -28.64 -31.37
N SER A 771 38.08 -28.75 -32.05
CA SER A 771 38.61 -30.00 -32.59
C SER A 771 40.13 -29.92 -32.76
N SER A 772 40.78 -31.08 -32.90
CA SER A 772 42.20 -31.15 -33.26
C SER A 772 42.51 -32.40 -34.07
N ALA A 773 43.33 -32.23 -35.12
CA ALA A 773 43.87 -33.34 -35.91
C ALA A 773 45.00 -34.10 -35.19
N THR A 774 45.45 -33.62 -34.03
CA THR A 774 46.44 -34.29 -33.17
C THR A 774 45.76 -34.62 -31.83
N GLU A 775 45.59 -35.91 -31.53
CA GLU A 775 44.93 -36.33 -30.28
C GLU A 775 45.70 -35.90 -29.03
N GLY A 776 44.98 -35.48 -27.99
CA GLY A 776 45.55 -35.14 -26.66
C GLY A 776 45.88 -33.67 -26.43
N GLN A 777 45.56 -32.77 -27.38
CA GLN A 777 45.66 -31.32 -27.15
C GLN A 777 44.51 -30.80 -26.28
N THR A 778 44.76 -29.76 -25.49
CA THR A 778 43.80 -29.21 -24.53
C THR A 778 43.58 -27.72 -24.66
N ILE A 779 42.38 -27.26 -24.35
CA ILE A 779 42.04 -25.85 -24.12
C ILE A 779 41.62 -25.71 -22.66
N THR A 780 42.25 -24.81 -21.92
CA THR A 780 41.87 -24.49 -20.55
C THR A 780 41.41 -23.05 -20.45
N VAL A 781 40.21 -22.81 -19.92
CA VAL A 781 39.62 -21.48 -19.70
C VAL A 781 38.81 -21.50 -18.41
N ALA A 782 38.91 -20.44 -17.60
CA ALA A 782 38.20 -20.31 -16.32
C ALA A 782 38.29 -21.56 -15.42
N GLY A 783 39.46 -22.19 -15.37
CA GLY A 783 39.71 -23.41 -14.58
C GLY A 783 39.12 -24.71 -15.14
N LYS A 784 38.41 -24.67 -16.28
CA LYS A 784 37.89 -25.86 -16.99
C LYS A 784 38.83 -26.25 -18.13
N THR A 785 39.16 -27.54 -18.24
CA THR A 785 40.05 -28.08 -19.29
C THR A 785 39.27 -29.01 -20.22
N PHE A 786 39.34 -28.72 -21.51
CA PHE A 786 38.71 -29.47 -22.60
C PHE A 786 39.77 -30.18 -23.43
N THR A 787 39.66 -31.49 -23.63
CA THR A 787 40.61 -32.28 -24.45
C THR A 787 40.03 -32.50 -25.84
N ALA A 788 40.73 -32.03 -26.87
CA ALA A 788 40.30 -32.04 -28.25
C ALA A 788 40.52 -33.39 -28.94
N LYS A 789 39.57 -33.79 -29.79
CA LYS A 789 39.62 -34.95 -30.68
C LYS A 789 39.50 -34.51 -32.13
N ALA A 790 39.69 -35.46 -33.05
CA ALA A 790 39.53 -35.21 -34.49
C ALA A 790 38.10 -34.81 -34.89
N ALA A 791 37.08 -35.32 -34.20
CA ALA A 791 35.69 -34.89 -34.37
C ALA A 791 35.43 -33.59 -33.63
N GLU A 792 34.57 -32.73 -34.19
CA GLU A 792 34.14 -31.48 -33.56
C GLU A 792 33.34 -31.74 -32.27
N GLN A 793 33.62 -30.94 -31.24
CA GLN A 793 33.01 -31.01 -29.91
C GLN A 793 32.57 -29.60 -29.51
N GLN A 794 31.46 -29.46 -28.78
CA GLN A 794 31.02 -28.18 -28.24
C GLN A 794 31.38 -28.06 -26.76
N ALA A 795 31.71 -26.84 -26.33
CA ALA A 795 31.95 -26.49 -24.94
C ALA A 795 31.18 -25.22 -24.58
N GLU A 796 30.73 -25.18 -23.32
CA GLU A 796 30.10 -24.02 -22.70
C GLU A 796 30.75 -23.73 -21.34
N VAL A 797 30.99 -22.46 -21.07
CA VAL A 797 31.48 -21.94 -19.80
C VAL A 797 30.50 -20.85 -19.35
N THR A 798 29.87 -21.04 -18.19
CA THR A 798 28.90 -20.12 -17.59
C THR A 798 29.44 -19.50 -16.30
N ASP A 799 28.67 -18.59 -15.72
CA ASP A 799 28.84 -18.04 -14.35
C ASP A 799 30.14 -17.26 -14.15
N LEU A 800 30.63 -16.60 -15.21
CA LEU A 800 31.80 -15.72 -15.15
C LEU A 800 31.37 -14.31 -14.73
N CYS A 801 32.22 -13.59 -14.00
CA CYS A 801 31.98 -12.19 -13.64
C CYS A 801 33.29 -11.41 -13.76
N GLU A 802 33.86 -11.40 -14.97
CA GLU A 802 35.18 -10.82 -15.24
C GLU A 802 35.20 -9.99 -16.51
N THR A 803 36.09 -9.00 -16.58
CA THR A 803 36.28 -8.18 -17.79
C THR A 803 37.24 -8.82 -18.79
N SER A 804 37.90 -9.91 -18.41
CA SER A 804 38.86 -10.62 -19.25
C SER A 804 39.12 -12.04 -18.76
N THR A 805 39.29 -12.99 -19.69
CA THR A 805 39.61 -14.38 -19.38
C THR A 805 40.73 -14.88 -20.29
N VAL A 806 41.59 -15.77 -19.76
CA VAL A 806 42.67 -16.39 -20.53
C VAL A 806 42.29 -17.80 -20.97
N PHE A 807 42.39 -18.05 -22.28
CA PHE A 807 42.33 -19.36 -22.89
C PHE A 807 43.75 -19.89 -23.12
N LYS A 808 44.07 -21.01 -22.48
CA LYS A 808 45.37 -21.68 -22.58
C LYS A 808 45.27 -22.89 -23.47
N ALA A 809 45.94 -22.87 -24.62
CA ALA A 809 46.12 -24.04 -25.44
C ALA A 809 47.38 -24.81 -24.99
N GLY A 810 47.30 -26.13 -24.89
CA GLY A 810 48.41 -26.99 -24.47
C GLY A 810 48.44 -28.35 -25.18
N GLY A 811 49.57 -29.03 -25.09
CA GLY A 811 49.84 -30.32 -25.76
C GLY A 811 50.84 -30.20 -26.93
N THR A 812 51.29 -31.33 -27.47
CA THR A 812 52.23 -31.34 -28.61
C THR A 812 51.51 -30.91 -29.89
N SER A 813 51.96 -29.83 -30.53
CA SER A 813 51.41 -29.39 -31.81
C SER A 813 52.34 -29.66 -32.99
N VAL A 814 51.73 -30.00 -34.13
CA VAL A 814 52.39 -30.11 -35.43
C VAL A 814 51.92 -28.95 -36.29
N LEU A 815 52.84 -28.40 -37.10
CA LEU A 815 52.54 -27.29 -38.01
C LEU A 815 51.32 -27.63 -38.89
N GLY A 816 50.28 -26.80 -38.83
CA GLY A 816 49.00 -27.01 -39.54
C GLY A 816 48.00 -28.00 -38.91
N LYS A 817 48.24 -28.52 -37.69
CA LYS A 817 47.37 -29.51 -37.00
C LYS A 817 47.19 -29.23 -35.50
N SER A 818 46.94 -27.97 -35.14
CA SER A 818 46.67 -27.53 -33.77
C SER A 818 45.17 -27.56 -33.44
N VAL A 819 44.83 -27.37 -32.17
CA VAL A 819 43.43 -27.23 -31.73
C VAL A 819 42.82 -25.99 -32.36
N ILE A 820 41.62 -26.14 -32.91
CA ILE A 820 40.88 -25.10 -33.63
C ILE A 820 39.64 -24.75 -32.80
N LEU A 821 39.36 -23.46 -32.62
CA LEU A 821 38.05 -22.98 -32.19
C LEU A 821 37.23 -22.45 -33.37
N LYS A 822 35.95 -22.83 -33.37
CA LYS A 822 34.88 -22.37 -34.27
C LYS A 822 33.66 -21.96 -33.44
N ASP A 823 32.72 -21.26 -34.07
CA ASP A 823 31.47 -20.81 -33.45
C ASP A 823 31.73 -20.11 -32.10
N PHE A 824 32.82 -19.33 -32.02
CA PHE A 824 33.30 -18.81 -30.75
C PHE A 824 32.49 -17.59 -30.35
N ILE A 825 31.63 -17.76 -29.36
CA ILE A 825 30.75 -16.73 -28.83
C ILE A 825 31.20 -16.34 -27.42
N VAL A 826 31.31 -15.05 -27.19
CA VAL A 826 31.49 -14.43 -25.87
C VAL A 826 30.13 -13.91 -25.40
N LYS A 827 29.66 -14.38 -24.25
CA LYS A 827 28.44 -13.87 -23.62
C LYS A 827 28.82 -12.67 -22.76
N VAL A 828 28.24 -11.51 -23.05
CA VAL A 828 28.58 -10.24 -22.40
C VAL A 828 27.32 -9.62 -21.82
N PHE A 829 27.36 -9.32 -20.53
CA PHE A 829 26.41 -8.39 -19.94
C PHE A 829 26.71 -6.98 -20.45
N VAL A 830 25.76 -6.41 -21.19
CA VAL A 830 25.81 -5.03 -21.68
C VAL A 830 24.79 -4.20 -20.92
N PRO A 831 25.21 -3.36 -19.96
CA PRO A 831 24.26 -2.55 -19.22
C PRO A 831 23.56 -1.58 -20.18
N GLY A 832 22.21 -1.52 -20.17
CA GLY A 832 21.44 -0.57 -21.01
C GLY A 832 20.81 -1.10 -22.30
N SER A 833 20.84 -2.41 -22.60
CA SER A 833 20.26 -2.93 -23.85
C SER A 833 18.73 -3.13 -23.81
N ALA A 834 18.07 -3.12 -24.98
CA ALA A 834 16.61 -3.27 -25.11
C ALA A 834 16.07 -4.48 -24.30
N GLY A 835 15.16 -4.18 -23.37
CA GLY A 835 14.88 -4.97 -22.16
C GLY A 835 14.86 -4.06 -20.92
N ASP A 836 15.60 -2.94 -20.99
CA ASP A 836 15.74 -1.95 -19.91
C ASP A 836 14.55 -1.01 -19.68
N VAL A 837 13.35 -1.44 -20.09
CA VAL A 837 12.09 -0.81 -19.66
C VAL A 837 11.15 -1.94 -19.26
N THR A 838 10.94 -2.09 -17.94
CA THR A 838 9.89 -2.89 -17.28
C THR A 838 10.07 -4.40 -17.07
N ALA A 839 11.29 -4.91 -16.88
CA ALA A 839 11.47 -6.33 -16.49
C ALA A 839 12.48 -6.64 -15.36
N ILE A 840 12.65 -5.77 -14.36
CA ILE A 840 12.72 -6.28 -12.96
C ILE A 840 11.29 -6.29 -12.43
N GLY A 841 10.46 -7.11 -13.09
CA GLY A 841 9.08 -7.35 -12.71
C GLY A 841 9.05 -8.47 -11.67
N ASN A 842 8.48 -8.16 -10.51
CA ASN A 842 7.94 -9.13 -9.55
C ASN A 842 8.88 -10.16 -8.93
N ALA A 843 10.18 -9.85 -8.79
CA ALA A 843 10.86 -10.32 -7.59
C ALA A 843 10.40 -9.41 -6.44
N THR A 844 9.59 -9.97 -5.55
CA THR A 844 9.55 -9.47 -4.17
C THR A 844 11.00 -9.23 -3.78
N ALA A 845 11.33 -8.02 -3.33
CA ALA A 845 12.63 -7.73 -2.78
C ALA A 845 13.06 -8.94 -1.93
N PRO A 846 14.23 -9.57 -2.17
CA PRO A 846 14.86 -10.28 -1.08
C PRO A 846 14.97 -9.20 -0.03
N ALA A 847 14.27 -9.40 1.09
CA ALA A 847 14.37 -8.49 2.21
C ALA A 847 15.86 -8.29 2.44
N ILE A 848 16.38 -7.08 2.15
CA ILE A 848 17.63 -6.63 2.75
C ILE A 848 17.40 -6.96 4.20
N SER A 849 18.21 -7.86 4.74
CA SER A 849 18.06 -8.37 6.10
C SER A 849 17.96 -7.13 6.97
N ALA A 850 16.73 -6.74 7.30
CA ALA A 850 16.48 -5.68 8.23
C ALA A 850 17.29 -6.12 9.45
N PRO A 851 18.12 -5.25 10.04
CA PRO A 851 18.99 -5.66 11.14
C PRO A 851 18.16 -6.50 12.09
N VAL A 852 18.55 -7.74 12.37
CA VAL A 852 17.66 -8.68 13.05
C VAL A 852 17.35 -8.09 14.42
N TYR A 853 16.17 -7.47 14.54
CA TYR A 853 15.73 -6.83 15.75
C TYR A 853 15.04 -7.89 16.55
N TYR A 854 15.58 -8.15 17.74
CA TYR A 854 14.99 -9.07 18.66
C TYR A 854 13.92 -8.30 19.40
N TYR A 855 12.69 -8.74 19.23
CA TYR A 855 11.62 -8.34 20.09
C TYR A 855 11.47 -9.44 21.13
N ASP A 856 11.32 -9.06 22.38
CA ASP A 856 10.84 -10.05 23.35
C ASP A 856 9.43 -10.50 22.96
N LEU A 857 8.90 -11.50 23.66
CA LEU A 857 7.53 -11.97 23.42
C LEU A 857 6.47 -10.89 23.71
N GLN A 858 6.88 -9.76 24.31
CA GLN A 858 6.09 -8.56 24.57
C GLN A 858 6.31 -7.48 23.49
N GLY A 859 6.95 -7.83 22.36
CA GLY A 859 7.08 -6.99 21.19
C GLY A 859 7.88 -5.69 21.40
N ARG A 860 8.65 -5.60 22.49
CA ARG A 860 9.58 -4.50 22.78
C ARG A 860 10.90 -4.81 22.11
N ARG A 861 11.47 -3.82 21.43
CA ARG A 861 12.77 -3.97 20.77
C ARG A 861 13.87 -4.11 21.82
N VAL A 862 14.52 -5.26 21.86
CA VAL A 862 15.65 -5.60 22.73
C VAL A 862 16.95 -5.39 21.94
N LEU A 863 17.74 -4.40 22.37
CA LEU A 863 18.99 -4.03 21.70
C LEU A 863 20.08 -5.12 21.86
N ASN A 864 20.08 -5.86 22.98
CA ASN A 864 21.04 -6.93 23.30
C ASN A 864 20.32 -8.16 23.91
N PRO A 865 19.80 -9.11 23.11
CA PRO A 865 19.11 -10.31 23.62
C PRO A 865 20.07 -11.24 24.38
N ALA A 866 19.72 -11.61 25.61
CA ALA A 866 20.42 -12.61 26.44
C ALA A 866 19.72 -13.98 26.33
N LYS A 867 19.94 -14.91 27.28
CA LYS A 867 19.34 -16.25 27.24
C LYS A 867 17.80 -16.18 27.33
N GLY A 868 17.05 -16.57 26.29
CA GLY A 868 15.58 -16.43 26.25
C GLY A 868 14.91 -16.63 24.87
N LEU A 869 13.57 -16.53 24.81
CA LEU A 869 12.78 -16.62 23.57
C LEU A 869 12.49 -15.23 22.99
N TYR A 870 12.76 -15.03 21.70
CA TYR A 870 12.59 -13.75 21.00
C TYR A 870 11.91 -13.94 19.64
N ILE A 871 11.32 -12.87 19.12
CA ILE A 871 10.73 -12.78 17.79
C ILE A 871 11.56 -11.77 16.99
N THR A 872 12.03 -12.13 15.80
CA THR A 872 12.75 -11.18 14.96
C THR A 872 11.78 -10.18 14.32
N ASN A 873 12.27 -9.03 13.85
CA ASN A 873 11.54 -8.16 12.90
C ASN A 873 11.06 -8.87 11.63
N THR A 874 11.59 -10.05 11.32
CA THR A 874 11.12 -10.92 10.24
C THR A 874 10.07 -11.95 10.68
N GLY A 875 9.61 -11.89 11.94
CA GLY A 875 8.56 -12.75 12.51
C GLY A 875 9.03 -14.14 12.93
N ARG A 876 10.34 -14.43 12.88
CA ARG A 876 10.91 -15.75 13.21
C ARG A 876 11.07 -15.87 14.73
N LYS A 877 10.54 -16.95 15.33
CA LYS A 877 10.86 -17.32 16.73
C LYS A 877 12.30 -17.82 16.80
N VAL A 878 13.10 -17.24 17.68
CA VAL A 878 14.52 -17.58 17.89
C VAL A 878 14.80 -17.68 19.38
N VAL A 879 15.56 -18.72 19.76
CA VAL A 879 16.06 -18.91 21.13
C VAL A 879 17.52 -18.46 21.14
N LYS A 880 17.83 -17.49 21.99
CA LYS A 880 19.20 -16.97 22.19
C LYS A 880 19.79 -17.52 23.48
#